data_AF-B7VH22-F1
#
_entry.id   AF-B7VH22-F1
#
_cell.length_a   1.000
_cell.length_b   1.000
_cell.length_c   1.000
_cell.angle_alpha   90.00
_cell.angle_beta   90.00
_cell.angle_gamma   90.00
#
_symmetry.space_group_name_H-M   'P 1'
#
loop_
_entity.id
_entity.type
_entity.pdbx_description
1 polymer ?
#
loop_
_entity_poly.entity_id
_entity_poly.type
_entity_poly.pdbx_seq_one_letter_code
_entity_poly.pdbx_strand_id
1 'polypeptide(L)'
;MFKQSSNKVETIIKTSEEPQSPRLSGSQRLKECSLILGVLFSILLAVALLTFSPADPSWSQTAWGGDIQNAGGYVGAWLADTLFFVFGSLAYPLPILVTVAAWVLFRKRNEDEQIDFMLWGTRLLGLTVLILTSCGLADINFDDIWYFSSGGVVGDVLTSLALPTLNVLGSTLVLLFLWGAGFTLLTGISWLSIVEWLGECAIKSFTSAVNKARGQDQELLEPQLTESADRDLIEERHQEPSYRDVPALEDNKESKEHDLLDPAMSFSATNESSGEATNALDSAASPKRHYNIHMPVEAPAKQDASAQEVSDIQRQPEVEPEPIPAAPVYQAPEEPLEEGIERSKQLNATIEQLENAAMYEDDLAAQEQVDAHESQVAYQQYMQNEQAEVSPTHSDFDSAETATDSSSEVEGEFDTEDVQPESLYASPMGETEETIEDDSSVQASPFDMAEEQDEQASVFQPVSIEDVNTEQQEPLAAQQGNAEFEQANEQTEELAVDLPWEEVSEDESAHQDQDVAAFQNLVSEAQANMAATQNPFLVQQDVNLPKPAEPLPTLELLFHPEKRETFIDRDALEAIARLVESKLADYKIKADVVDIFPGPVITRFELDLAPGVKVSRISGLSMDLARSLSALAVRVVEVIPGKPYVGLELPNMSRQTVFFSDVVGSPQFQEATSPTTVVLGQDIAGEAVIADLSKMPHVLVAGTTGSGKSVGVNVMILSMLYKASPEDVRFIMIDPKMLELSIYEGIPHLLSEVVTDMKDASNALRWCVGEMERRYKLMSALGVRNIKGYNDKLKMAAEAGHPIHDPLWKPGDSMDPEAPLLEKLPYIVVVVDEFADLIMVVGKKVEELIARLAQKARAAGVHLILATQRPSVDVITGLIKANIPTRVAFTVSTKTDSRTILDQGGAESLLGMGDMLYLPPGSSHTTRVHGAFASDDDVHAVVNNWKARGKPNYIEEITNGDQTPETLLPGEKMEGDEEVDPLFDQVVEHVVHSRRGSVSGVQRRFKIGYNRAARIVEQLEAQGIVSAPGHNGNREVLAPAPPKD
;
A
#
# COMPACT_ATOMS: atom_id res chain seq x y z
N MET A 1 9.97 57.76 77.85
CA MET A 1 9.40 58.98 77.25
C MET A 1 9.98 59.13 75.85
N PHE A 2 9.21 59.61 74.86
CA PHE A 2 9.64 59.69 73.45
C PHE A 2 10.82 60.66 73.23
N LYS A 3 11.73 60.33 72.29
CA LYS A 3 11.73 60.91 70.91
C LYS A 3 12.78 60.27 69.99
N GLN A 4 12.60 60.47 68.68
CA GLN A 4 13.42 59.92 67.58
C GLN A 4 14.49 60.92 67.12
N SER A 5 15.57 60.41 66.50
CA SER A 5 16.19 61.06 65.31
C SER A 5 17.16 60.12 64.56
N SER A 6 16.72 59.66 63.38
CA SER A 6 17.47 59.48 62.11
C SER A 6 18.97 59.06 62.08
N ASN A 7 19.22 58.04 61.25
CA ASN A 7 20.34 57.90 60.29
C ASN A 7 21.79 57.70 60.81
N LYS A 8 22.33 56.50 60.57
CA LYS A 8 23.23 56.28 59.42
C LYS A 8 23.14 54.82 58.91
N VAL A 9 23.57 54.60 57.67
CA VAL A 9 23.61 53.29 56.98
C VAL A 9 25.06 52.83 56.87
N GLU A 10 25.32 51.52 57.00
CA GLU A 10 26.35 50.81 56.23
C GLU A 10 26.11 49.27 56.27
N THR A 11 25.44 48.79 55.23
CA THR A 11 25.78 47.59 54.44
C THR A 11 25.99 46.23 55.13
N ILE A 12 24.93 45.42 55.21
CA ILE A 12 25.04 43.95 55.27
C ILE A 12 24.94 43.40 53.85
N ILE A 13 25.94 42.63 53.40
CA ILE A 13 25.90 41.92 52.12
C ILE A 13 24.94 40.73 52.24
N LYS A 14 23.74 40.86 51.67
CA LYS A 14 22.95 39.71 51.25
C LYS A 14 23.38 39.35 49.83
N THR A 15 23.89 38.14 49.65
CA THR A 15 23.92 37.50 48.32
C THR A 15 22.48 37.24 47.91
N SER A 16 21.96 38.05 47.00
CA SER A 16 20.71 37.75 46.30
C SER A 16 20.94 36.59 45.34
N GLU A 17 20.12 35.56 45.43
CA GLU A 17 19.87 34.69 44.28
C GLU A 17 19.35 35.56 43.13
N GLU A 18 19.89 35.41 41.93
CA GLU A 18 19.33 36.09 40.77
C GLU A 18 17.95 35.48 40.46
N PRO A 19 16.90 36.30 40.29
CA PRO A 19 15.61 35.77 39.88
C PRO A 19 15.74 35.23 38.45
N GLN A 20 15.56 33.92 38.28
CA GLN A 20 15.53 33.29 36.96
C GLN A 20 14.56 34.06 36.06
N SER A 21 15.06 34.53 34.92
CA SER A 21 14.28 35.44 34.06
C SER A 21 12.97 34.76 33.60
N PRO A 22 11.83 35.47 33.56
CA PRO A 22 10.53 34.90 33.15
C PRO A 22 10.46 34.72 31.63
N ARG A 23 11.34 33.89 31.08
CA ARG A 23 11.50 33.62 29.65
C ARG A 23 11.09 32.18 29.35
N LEU A 24 9.86 32.05 28.87
CA LEU A 24 9.23 30.79 28.43
C LEU A 24 10.14 30.01 27.46
N SER A 25 10.13 28.68 27.57
CA SER A 25 10.79 27.77 26.62
C SER A 25 10.10 27.79 25.24
N GLY A 26 10.74 27.23 24.21
CA GLY A 26 10.18 27.20 22.85
C GLY A 26 8.82 26.52 22.77
N SER A 27 8.68 25.34 23.39
CA SER A 27 7.41 24.59 23.45
C SER A 27 6.35 25.30 24.30
N GLN A 28 6.72 25.96 25.38
CA GLN A 28 5.80 26.77 26.20
C GLN A 28 5.25 27.97 25.41
N ARG A 29 6.09 28.67 24.64
CA ARG A 29 5.64 29.76 23.75
C ARG A 29 4.65 29.26 22.71
N LEU A 30 4.91 28.10 22.09
CA LEU A 30 4.01 27.54 21.08
C LEU A 30 2.66 27.16 21.69
N LYS A 31 2.63 26.57 22.90
CA LYS A 31 1.40 26.30 23.66
C LYS A 31 0.66 27.60 24.06
N GLU A 32 1.35 28.66 24.48
CA GLU A 32 0.73 29.95 24.82
C GLU A 32 0.21 30.71 23.58
N CYS A 33 0.93 30.69 22.46
CA CYS A 33 0.44 31.20 21.18
C CYS A 33 -0.79 30.42 20.69
N SER A 34 -0.80 29.09 20.85
CA SER A 34 -1.97 28.24 20.51
C SER A 34 -3.21 28.61 21.34
N LEU A 35 -3.06 28.84 22.66
CA LEU A 35 -4.15 29.35 23.50
C LEU A 35 -4.68 30.71 23.00
N ILE A 36 -3.77 31.66 22.74
CA ILE A 36 -4.14 33.02 22.30
C ILE A 36 -4.88 32.97 20.95
N LEU A 37 -4.38 32.18 20.00
CA LEU A 37 -5.01 31.99 18.68
C LEU A 37 -6.36 31.28 18.79
N GLY A 38 -6.48 30.25 19.63
CA GLY A 38 -7.75 29.53 19.84
C GLY A 38 -8.84 30.40 20.49
N VAL A 39 -8.47 31.21 21.48
CA VAL A 39 -9.40 32.17 22.10
C VAL A 39 -9.77 33.29 21.13
N LEU A 40 -8.82 33.83 20.36
CA LEU A 40 -9.09 34.84 19.33
C LEU A 40 -10.01 34.29 18.23
N PHE A 41 -9.74 33.09 17.73
CA PHE A 41 -10.58 32.40 16.75
C PHE A 41 -12.00 32.19 17.30
N SER A 42 -12.15 31.73 18.54
CA SER A 42 -13.46 31.62 19.19
C SER A 42 -14.21 32.95 19.29
N ILE A 43 -13.52 34.06 19.54
CA ILE A 43 -14.16 35.39 19.60
C ILE A 43 -14.65 35.80 18.20
N LEU A 44 -13.85 35.57 17.16
CA LEU A 44 -14.28 35.81 15.78
C LEU A 44 -15.46 34.89 15.38
N LEU A 45 -15.44 33.61 15.79
CA LEU A 45 -16.54 32.66 15.59
C LEU A 45 -17.84 33.16 16.24
N ALA A 46 -17.76 33.64 17.48
CA ALA A 46 -18.91 34.17 18.21
C ALA A 46 -19.44 35.47 17.58
N VAL A 47 -18.56 36.38 17.12
CA VAL A 47 -18.97 37.60 16.41
C VAL A 47 -19.64 37.26 15.08
N ALA A 48 -19.08 36.33 14.29
CA ALA A 48 -19.64 35.89 13.02
C ALA A 48 -21.06 35.31 13.20
N LEU A 49 -21.25 34.41 14.16
CA LEU A 49 -22.53 33.75 14.43
C LEU A 49 -23.57 34.69 15.05
N LEU A 50 -23.18 35.59 15.96
CA LEU A 50 -24.11 36.53 16.62
C LEU A 50 -24.46 37.75 15.76
N THR A 51 -23.72 38.02 14.69
CA THR A 51 -24.00 39.10 13.72
C THR A 51 -24.37 38.58 12.33
N PHE A 52 -24.71 37.29 12.22
CA PHE A 52 -25.21 36.71 10.98
C PHE A 52 -26.50 37.39 10.52
N SER A 53 -26.48 37.90 9.29
CA SER A 53 -27.66 38.40 8.58
C SER A 53 -27.91 37.52 7.36
N PRO A 54 -29.11 36.93 7.19
CA PRO A 54 -29.47 36.19 5.98
C PRO A 54 -29.44 37.02 4.68
N ALA A 55 -29.18 38.33 4.73
CA ALA A 55 -29.01 39.18 3.55
C ALA A 55 -27.54 39.32 3.09
N ASP A 56 -26.58 38.76 3.84
CA ASP A 56 -25.16 38.82 3.49
C ASP A 56 -24.78 37.79 2.42
N PRO A 57 -23.77 38.06 1.56
CA PRO A 57 -23.30 37.11 0.55
C PRO A 57 -22.64 35.90 1.19
N SER A 58 -23.18 34.72 0.91
CA SER A 58 -22.81 33.45 1.54
C SER A 58 -22.67 32.30 0.53
N TRP A 59 -22.50 31.06 1.01
CA TRP A 59 -22.46 29.88 0.14
C TRP A 59 -23.87 29.44 -0.26
N SER A 60 -24.82 29.41 0.70
CA SER A 60 -26.20 29.00 0.40
C SER A 60 -27.07 30.11 -0.23
N GLN A 61 -26.57 31.34 -0.40
CA GLN A 61 -27.35 32.44 -0.99
C GLN A 61 -26.59 33.33 -1.98
N THR A 62 -27.18 33.47 -3.17
CA THR A 62 -26.74 34.39 -4.23
C THR A 62 -27.19 35.84 -3.96
N ALA A 63 -26.66 36.47 -2.90
CA ALA A 63 -26.96 37.87 -2.58
C ALA A 63 -26.16 38.86 -3.46
N TRP A 64 -26.83 39.44 -4.47
CA TRP A 64 -26.19 40.38 -5.41
C TRP A 64 -26.09 41.82 -4.85
N GLY A 65 -24.95 42.16 -4.26
CA GLY A 65 -24.44 43.55 -4.21
C GLY A 65 -24.91 44.45 -3.05
N GLY A 66 -25.15 43.90 -1.86
CA GLY A 66 -25.38 44.68 -0.63
C GLY A 66 -24.11 45.00 0.17
N ASP A 67 -24.18 46.02 1.04
CA ASP A 67 -23.18 46.23 2.11
C ASP A 67 -23.32 45.12 3.17
N ILE A 68 -22.20 44.49 3.53
CA ILE A 68 -22.16 43.34 4.45
C ILE A 68 -22.46 43.80 5.90
N GLN A 69 -23.43 43.14 6.53
CA GLN A 69 -23.90 43.42 7.88
C GLN A 69 -23.15 42.62 8.96
N ASN A 70 -22.66 41.43 8.63
CA ASN A 70 -21.82 40.63 9.51
C ASN A 70 -20.58 41.40 9.98
N ALA A 71 -20.37 41.49 11.29
CA ALA A 71 -19.23 42.21 11.87
C ALA A 71 -17.88 41.49 11.68
N GLY A 72 -17.90 40.21 11.27
CA GLY A 72 -16.75 39.49 10.73
C GLY A 72 -16.51 39.69 9.23
N GLY A 73 -17.29 40.55 8.56
CA GLY A 73 -17.22 40.80 7.13
C GLY A 73 -17.58 39.57 6.29
N TYR A 74 -17.11 39.54 5.04
CA TYR A 74 -17.39 38.46 4.08
C TYR A 74 -17.04 37.06 4.62
N VAL A 75 -15.86 36.92 5.23
CA VAL A 75 -15.40 35.66 5.84
C VAL A 75 -16.28 35.27 7.03
N GLY A 76 -16.72 36.24 7.84
CA GLY A 76 -17.67 36.01 8.93
C GLY A 76 -19.05 35.55 8.45
N ALA A 77 -19.58 36.16 7.39
CA ALA A 77 -20.85 35.75 6.78
C ALA A 77 -20.78 34.31 6.26
N TRP A 78 -19.78 33.97 5.44
CA TRP A 78 -19.55 32.61 4.93
C TRP A 78 -19.36 31.57 6.04
N LEU A 79 -18.56 31.90 7.06
CA LEU A 79 -18.29 30.98 8.17
C LEU A 79 -19.54 30.76 9.04
N ALA A 80 -20.38 31.78 9.24
CA ALA A 80 -21.63 31.62 9.98
C ALA A 80 -22.65 30.79 9.18
N ASP A 81 -22.82 31.12 7.90
CA ASP A 81 -23.71 30.42 6.95
C ASP A 81 -23.42 28.92 6.89
N THR A 82 -22.15 28.56 6.67
CA THR A 82 -21.72 27.15 6.62
C THR A 82 -21.88 26.42 7.95
N LEU A 83 -21.67 27.08 9.10
CA LEU A 83 -21.93 26.45 10.41
C LEU A 83 -23.41 26.28 10.72
N PHE A 84 -24.28 27.22 10.33
CA PHE A 84 -25.73 27.06 10.46
C PHE A 84 -26.28 26.00 9.49
N PHE A 85 -25.74 25.90 8.28
CA PHE A 85 -26.09 24.84 7.32
C PHE A 85 -25.76 23.42 7.85
N VAL A 86 -24.56 23.23 8.40
CA VAL A 86 -24.11 21.91 8.87
C VAL A 86 -24.71 21.52 10.22
N PHE A 87 -24.76 22.45 11.19
CA PHE A 87 -25.10 22.15 12.60
C PHE A 87 -26.37 22.82 13.12
N GLY A 88 -27.03 23.68 12.33
CA GLY A 88 -28.23 24.40 12.75
C GLY A 88 -28.02 25.21 14.03
N SER A 89 -28.93 25.05 14.99
CA SER A 89 -28.87 25.69 16.31
C SER A 89 -27.59 25.41 17.09
N LEU A 90 -26.90 24.30 16.82
CA LEU A 90 -25.68 23.92 17.52
C LEU A 90 -24.42 24.66 17.06
N ALA A 91 -24.51 25.55 16.06
CA ALA A 91 -23.45 26.50 15.78
C ALA A 91 -23.16 27.41 16.99
N TYR A 92 -24.20 27.87 17.73
CA TYR A 92 -24.07 28.80 18.85
C TYR A 92 -23.19 28.32 20.04
N PRO A 93 -23.21 27.05 20.48
CA PRO A 93 -22.28 26.55 21.48
C PRO A 93 -20.84 26.28 20.99
N LEU A 94 -20.57 26.19 19.68
CA LEU A 94 -19.22 25.89 19.16
C LEU A 94 -18.13 26.86 19.66
N PRO A 95 -18.31 28.20 19.71
CA PRO A 95 -17.32 29.10 20.30
C PRO A 95 -16.97 28.70 21.75
N ILE A 96 -17.98 28.39 22.57
CA ILE A 96 -17.77 28.02 23.97
C ILE A 96 -16.94 26.73 24.06
N LEU A 97 -17.28 25.72 23.25
CA LEU A 97 -16.52 24.46 23.16
C LEU A 97 -15.06 24.69 22.73
N VAL A 98 -14.81 25.59 21.77
CA VAL A 98 -13.45 25.98 21.36
C VAL A 98 -12.67 26.66 22.50
N THR A 99 -13.29 27.57 23.26
CA THR A 99 -12.60 28.16 24.44
C THR A 99 -12.27 27.12 25.51
N VAL A 100 -13.16 26.16 25.76
CA VAL A 100 -12.95 25.08 26.73
C VAL A 100 -11.85 24.13 26.25
N ALA A 101 -11.83 23.76 24.98
CA ALA A 101 -10.78 22.94 24.38
C ALA A 101 -9.41 23.63 24.48
N ALA A 102 -9.30 24.90 24.10
CA ALA A 102 -8.07 25.69 24.21
C ALA A 102 -7.59 25.80 25.67
N TRP A 103 -8.51 26.00 26.62
CA TRP A 103 -8.20 26.03 28.06
C TRP A 103 -7.74 24.67 28.60
N VAL A 104 -8.35 23.56 28.17
CA VAL A 104 -7.95 22.20 28.57
C VAL A 104 -6.56 21.83 28.02
N LEU A 105 -6.29 22.15 26.75
CA LEU A 105 -4.96 22.01 26.14
C LEU A 105 -3.90 22.81 26.90
N PHE A 106 -4.22 24.03 27.32
CA PHE A 106 -3.33 24.85 28.15
C PHE A 106 -3.19 24.33 29.59
N ARG A 107 -4.22 23.71 30.17
CA ARG A 107 -4.19 23.17 31.54
C ARG A 107 -3.25 21.97 31.69
N LYS A 108 -3.03 21.17 30.63
CA LYS A 108 -1.96 20.14 30.55
C LYS A 108 -0.56 20.77 30.35
N ARG A 109 -0.18 21.67 31.27
CA ARG A 109 1.05 22.49 31.20
C ARG A 109 2.31 21.78 31.71
N ASN A 110 2.17 20.83 32.63
CA ASN A 110 3.29 20.34 33.46
C ASN A 110 3.66 18.85 33.28
N GLU A 111 2.95 18.12 32.41
CA GLU A 111 3.14 16.67 32.22
C GLU A 111 3.77 16.42 30.85
N ASP A 112 5.01 15.90 30.84
CA ASP A 112 5.60 15.23 29.66
C ASP A 112 5.02 13.80 29.54
N GLU A 113 3.69 13.71 29.56
CA GLU A 113 2.95 12.47 29.34
C GLU A 113 3.04 12.05 27.86
N GLN A 114 3.27 10.75 27.64
CA GLN A 114 3.15 10.17 26.30
C GLN A 114 1.70 10.24 25.83
N ILE A 115 1.47 10.56 24.56
CA ILE A 115 0.12 10.68 24.00
C ILE A 115 -0.49 9.27 23.91
N ASP A 116 -1.39 8.95 24.84
CA ASP A 116 -2.22 7.76 24.76
C ASP A 116 -3.26 7.93 23.64
N PHE A 117 -2.95 7.38 22.46
CA PHE A 117 -3.82 7.38 21.30
C PHE A 117 -5.16 6.65 21.53
N MET A 118 -5.24 5.69 22.47
CA MET A 118 -6.49 5.01 22.81
C MET A 118 -7.42 5.93 23.63
N LEU A 119 -6.86 6.65 24.60
CA LEU A 119 -7.60 7.66 25.37
C LEU A 119 -8.03 8.86 24.51
N TRP A 120 -7.22 9.27 23.53
CA TRP A 120 -7.60 10.32 22.57
C TRP A 120 -8.65 9.82 21.56
N GLY A 121 -8.50 8.60 21.04
CA GLY A 121 -9.46 8.00 20.09
C GLY A 121 -10.85 7.78 20.69
N THR A 122 -10.92 7.25 21.92
CA THR A 122 -12.20 7.08 22.64
C THR A 122 -12.90 8.41 22.94
N ARG A 123 -12.14 9.47 23.27
CA ARG A 123 -12.69 10.82 23.46
C ARG A 123 -13.16 11.47 22.16
N LEU A 124 -12.43 11.27 21.06
CA LEU A 124 -12.84 11.75 19.73
C LEU A 124 -14.15 11.08 19.30
N LEU A 125 -14.26 9.76 19.48
CA LEU A 125 -15.49 9.00 19.25
C LEU A 125 -16.66 9.50 20.14
N GLY A 126 -16.40 9.76 21.42
CA GLY A 126 -17.40 10.33 22.32
C GLY A 126 -17.89 11.72 21.87
N LEU A 127 -16.99 12.56 21.35
CA LEU A 127 -17.29 13.89 20.82
C LEU A 127 -18.10 13.82 19.52
N THR A 128 -17.76 12.93 18.58
CA THR A 128 -18.54 12.81 17.33
C THR A 128 -19.93 12.27 17.60
N VAL A 129 -20.09 11.23 18.43
CA VAL A 129 -21.40 10.71 18.85
C VAL A 129 -22.22 11.82 19.55
N LEU A 130 -21.61 12.62 20.42
CA LEU A 130 -22.28 13.76 21.06
C LEU A 130 -22.78 14.80 20.07
N ILE A 131 -21.98 15.20 19.07
CA ILE A 131 -22.38 16.21 18.09
C ILE A 131 -23.52 15.68 17.22
N LEU A 132 -23.38 14.47 16.65
CA LEU A 132 -24.41 13.85 15.81
C LEU A 132 -25.74 13.70 16.55
N THR A 133 -25.71 13.13 17.77
CA THR A 133 -26.93 12.94 18.57
C THR A 133 -27.53 14.25 19.04
N SER A 134 -26.72 15.27 19.32
CA SER A 134 -27.23 16.61 19.63
C SER A 134 -27.91 17.25 18.42
N CYS A 135 -27.35 17.12 17.21
CA CYS A 135 -27.96 17.64 15.98
C CYS A 135 -29.34 16.99 15.74
N GLY A 136 -29.42 15.65 15.78
CA GLY A 136 -30.70 14.94 15.62
C GLY A 136 -31.70 15.22 16.76
N LEU A 137 -31.23 15.43 18.00
CA LEU A 137 -32.09 15.88 19.09
C LEU A 137 -32.59 17.31 18.90
N ALA A 138 -31.77 18.20 18.35
CA ALA A 138 -32.18 19.58 18.09
C ALA A 138 -33.26 19.65 16.99
N ASP A 139 -33.05 18.90 15.90
CA ASP A 139 -33.98 18.78 14.77
C ASP A 139 -35.38 18.29 15.18
N ILE A 140 -35.48 17.29 16.08
CA ILE A 140 -36.79 16.80 16.56
C ILE A 140 -37.49 17.76 17.55
N ASN A 141 -36.76 18.65 18.24
CA ASN A 141 -37.26 19.35 19.44
C ASN A 141 -37.29 20.89 19.38
N PHE A 142 -36.76 21.53 18.33
CA PHE A 142 -36.78 22.99 18.17
C PHE A 142 -37.36 23.42 16.82
N ASP A 143 -37.91 24.63 16.77
CA ASP A 143 -38.38 25.27 15.52
C ASP A 143 -37.19 25.81 14.69
N ASP A 144 -37.24 25.63 13.37
CA ASP A 144 -36.15 25.93 12.43
C ASP A 144 -35.65 27.39 12.46
N ILE A 145 -34.36 27.55 12.15
CA ILE A 145 -33.66 28.84 12.27
C ILE A 145 -33.46 29.46 10.87
N TRP A 146 -34.30 30.45 10.58
CA TRP A 146 -34.44 31.12 9.27
C TRP A 146 -34.93 30.18 8.16
N TYR A 147 -34.00 29.47 7.52
CA TYR A 147 -34.24 28.48 6.48
C TYR A 147 -33.35 27.23 6.65
N PHE A 148 -32.59 27.17 7.75
CA PHE A 148 -31.79 26.01 8.14
C PHE A 148 -32.58 25.19 9.16
N SER A 149 -32.51 23.86 9.06
CA SER A 149 -33.12 23.00 10.08
C SER A 149 -32.50 23.27 11.47
N SER A 150 -33.28 23.04 12.53
CA SER A 150 -32.79 23.15 13.91
C SER A 150 -31.52 22.34 14.22
N GLY A 151 -31.29 21.22 13.53
CA GLY A 151 -30.07 20.41 13.64
C GLY A 151 -29.06 20.59 12.50
N GLY A 152 -29.40 21.37 11.47
CA GLY A 152 -28.67 21.43 10.20
C GLY A 152 -28.83 20.14 9.39
N VAL A 153 -28.13 20.04 8.26
CA VAL A 153 -28.16 18.83 7.41
C VAL A 153 -27.76 17.56 8.18
N VAL A 154 -26.86 17.69 9.17
CA VAL A 154 -26.45 16.58 10.05
C VAL A 154 -27.60 16.11 10.97
N GLY A 155 -28.52 17.00 11.34
CA GLY A 155 -29.74 16.67 12.06
C GLY A 155 -30.75 15.99 11.16
N ASP A 156 -31.14 16.66 10.07
CA ASP A 156 -32.16 16.21 9.10
C ASP A 156 -31.85 14.81 8.50
N VAL A 157 -30.59 14.54 8.13
CA VAL A 157 -30.17 13.19 7.65
C VAL A 157 -30.29 12.12 8.76
N LEU A 158 -30.07 12.49 10.03
CA LEU A 158 -30.18 11.55 11.15
C LEU A 158 -31.63 11.32 11.58
N THR A 159 -32.51 12.33 11.46
CA THR A 159 -33.94 12.23 11.80
C THR A 159 -34.75 11.58 10.70
N SER A 160 -34.48 11.87 9.42
CA SER A 160 -35.08 11.17 8.28
C SER A 160 -34.79 9.67 8.28
N LEU A 161 -33.63 9.22 8.82
CA LEU A 161 -33.33 7.81 9.04
C LEU A 161 -34.02 7.21 10.29
N ALA A 162 -34.12 7.97 11.39
CA ALA A 162 -34.66 7.49 12.66
C ALA A 162 -36.19 7.50 12.74
N LEU A 163 -36.86 8.52 12.18
CA LEU A 163 -38.31 8.72 12.30
C LEU A 163 -39.13 7.60 11.64
N PRO A 164 -38.80 7.07 10.43
CA PRO A 164 -39.52 5.96 9.82
C PRO A 164 -39.39 4.65 10.60
N THR A 165 -38.25 4.45 11.30
CA THR A 165 -37.92 3.19 11.98
C THR A 165 -38.36 3.16 13.45
N LEU A 166 -38.32 4.29 14.14
CA LEU A 166 -38.55 4.38 15.59
C LEU A 166 -39.68 5.35 16.00
N ASN A 167 -40.23 6.14 15.07
CA ASN A 167 -41.17 7.25 15.35
C ASN A 167 -40.54 8.32 16.28
N VAL A 168 -41.22 9.45 16.50
CA VAL A 168 -40.69 10.61 17.26
C VAL A 168 -40.26 10.21 18.68
N LEU A 169 -41.07 9.42 19.39
CA LEU A 169 -40.80 9.00 20.77
C LEU A 169 -39.66 7.95 20.87
N GLY A 170 -39.51 7.07 19.90
CA GLY A 170 -38.39 6.11 19.89
C GLY A 170 -37.08 6.79 19.49
N SER A 171 -37.12 7.65 18.47
CA SER A 171 -35.95 8.40 17.98
C SER A 171 -35.36 9.29 19.07
N THR A 172 -36.19 10.08 19.76
CA THR A 172 -35.73 10.94 20.86
C THR A 172 -35.12 10.14 22.02
N LEU A 173 -35.70 9.00 22.40
CA LEU A 173 -35.12 8.13 23.44
C LEU A 173 -33.77 7.54 23.01
N VAL A 174 -33.67 6.98 21.81
CA VAL A 174 -32.42 6.37 21.31
C VAL A 174 -31.31 7.40 21.17
N LEU A 175 -31.59 8.57 20.61
CA LEU A 175 -30.62 9.66 20.51
C LEU A 175 -30.18 10.16 21.89
N LEU A 176 -31.08 10.24 22.88
CA LEU A 176 -30.74 10.64 24.25
C LEU A 176 -29.84 9.60 24.96
N PHE A 177 -30.09 8.31 24.76
CA PHE A 177 -29.19 7.25 25.29
C PHE A 177 -27.82 7.26 24.61
N LEU A 178 -27.76 7.45 23.29
CA LEU A 178 -26.50 7.59 22.55
C LEU A 178 -25.73 8.86 22.93
N TRP A 179 -26.43 9.98 23.16
CA TRP A 179 -25.87 11.22 23.69
C TRP A 179 -25.23 10.99 25.07
N GLY A 180 -25.93 10.28 25.96
CA GLY A 180 -25.42 9.90 27.27
C GLY A 180 -24.18 8.99 27.19
N ALA A 181 -24.14 8.06 26.24
CA ALA A 181 -22.96 7.23 25.99
C ALA A 181 -21.78 8.07 25.48
N GLY A 182 -22.00 8.94 24.50
CA GLY A 182 -20.99 9.89 23.99
C GLY A 182 -20.42 10.78 25.09
N PHE A 183 -21.27 11.27 26.01
CA PHE A 183 -20.83 12.03 27.19
C PHE A 183 -19.89 11.23 28.10
N THR A 184 -20.18 9.95 28.36
CA THR A 184 -19.28 9.10 29.16
C THR A 184 -17.96 8.81 28.45
N LEU A 185 -17.97 8.61 27.13
CA LEU A 185 -16.76 8.41 26.32
C LEU A 185 -15.87 9.67 26.26
N LEU A 186 -16.48 10.86 26.12
CA LEU A 186 -15.74 12.12 26.08
C LEU A 186 -15.15 12.51 27.45
N THR A 187 -15.91 12.33 28.53
CA THR A 187 -15.52 12.83 29.86
C THR A 187 -14.79 11.80 30.72
N GLY A 188 -15.08 10.50 30.55
CA GLY A 188 -14.64 9.45 31.46
C GLY A 188 -15.26 9.49 32.86
N ILE A 189 -16.28 10.34 33.09
CA ILE A 189 -16.91 10.52 34.40
C ILE A 189 -18.03 9.50 34.59
N SER A 190 -18.09 8.84 35.75
CA SER A 190 -19.18 7.91 36.06
C SER A 190 -20.49 8.64 36.35
N TRP A 191 -21.62 8.08 35.90
CA TRP A 191 -22.95 8.60 36.21
C TRP A 191 -23.23 8.67 37.72
N LEU A 192 -22.66 7.77 38.52
CA LEU A 192 -22.78 7.80 39.98
C LEU A 192 -22.16 9.07 40.57
N SER A 193 -20.95 9.43 40.13
CA SER A 193 -20.26 10.65 40.57
C SER A 193 -21.04 11.93 40.21
N ILE A 194 -21.73 11.93 39.07
CA ILE A 194 -22.60 13.05 38.65
C ILE A 194 -23.83 13.13 39.56
N VAL A 195 -24.46 11.99 39.88
CA VAL A 195 -25.62 11.92 40.80
C VAL A 195 -25.24 12.34 42.22
N GLU A 196 -24.08 11.92 42.72
CA GLU A 196 -23.57 12.34 44.03
C GLU A 196 -23.32 13.86 44.09
N TRP A 197 -22.65 14.42 43.08
CA TRP A 197 -22.41 15.86 42.98
C TRP A 197 -23.71 16.67 42.86
N LEU A 198 -24.64 16.22 42.00
CA LEU A 198 -25.94 16.86 41.83
C LEU A 198 -26.76 16.79 43.14
N GLY A 199 -26.70 15.66 43.84
CA GLY A 199 -27.32 15.46 45.14
C GLY A 199 -26.74 16.40 46.21
N GLU A 200 -25.42 16.54 46.29
CA GLU A 200 -24.77 17.47 47.21
C GLU A 200 -25.16 18.93 46.91
N CYS A 201 -25.17 19.32 45.62
CA CYS A 201 -25.62 20.63 45.17
C CYS A 201 -27.12 20.88 45.44
N ALA A 202 -27.97 19.86 45.33
CA ALA A 202 -29.39 19.94 45.66
C ALA A 202 -29.61 20.10 47.17
N ILE A 203 -28.87 19.35 48.00
CA ILE A 203 -28.91 19.45 49.47
C ILE A 203 -28.40 20.82 49.93
N LYS A 204 -27.31 21.33 49.35
CA LYS A 204 -26.76 22.69 49.62
C LYS A 204 -27.77 23.78 49.21
N SER A 205 -28.35 23.66 48.03
CA SER A 205 -29.41 24.57 47.54
C SER A 205 -30.66 24.55 48.43
N PHE A 206 -31.15 23.37 48.82
CA PHE A 206 -32.33 23.21 49.66
C PHE A 206 -32.10 23.73 51.08
N THR A 207 -30.96 23.40 51.71
CA THR A 207 -30.61 23.94 53.04
C THR A 207 -30.40 25.45 52.99
N SER A 208 -29.75 26.00 51.96
CA SER A 208 -29.63 27.45 51.76
C SER A 208 -30.99 28.13 51.59
N ALA A 209 -31.90 27.56 50.79
CA ALA A 209 -33.26 28.06 50.61
C ALA A 209 -34.11 27.99 51.89
N VAL A 210 -34.03 26.89 52.65
CA VAL A 210 -34.72 26.72 53.94
C VAL A 210 -34.17 27.69 54.99
N ASN A 211 -32.86 27.90 55.04
CA ASN A 211 -32.24 28.86 55.96
C ASN A 211 -32.65 30.30 55.61
N LYS A 212 -32.65 30.65 54.31
CA LYS A 212 -33.12 31.95 53.81
C LYS A 212 -34.62 32.17 54.06
N ALA A 213 -35.44 31.12 53.99
CA ALA A 213 -36.86 31.17 54.33
C ALA A 213 -37.14 31.25 55.85
N ARG A 214 -36.19 30.83 56.69
CA ARG A 214 -36.29 30.91 58.16
C ARG A 214 -35.90 32.28 58.75
N GLY A 215 -35.34 33.19 57.96
CA GLY A 215 -35.11 34.57 58.36
C GLY A 215 -34.07 34.74 59.49
N GLN A 216 -33.05 33.87 59.53
CA GLN A 216 -31.90 34.03 60.41
C GLN A 216 -30.67 34.42 59.57
N ASP A 217 -30.33 35.70 59.59
CA ASP A 217 -29.09 36.21 58.98
C ASP A 217 -27.87 35.73 59.78
N GLN A 218 -26.97 35.03 59.10
CA GLN A 218 -25.59 34.71 59.49
C GLN A 218 -25.27 34.60 61.00
N GLU A 219 -25.66 33.47 61.63
CA GLU A 219 -24.68 32.78 62.47
C GLU A 219 -23.97 31.73 61.60
N LEU A 220 -22.75 32.05 61.17
CA LEU A 220 -21.81 31.05 60.71
C LEU A 220 -21.41 30.20 61.91
N LEU A 221 -22.09 29.07 62.09
CA LEU A 221 -21.50 27.93 62.78
C LEU A 221 -20.35 27.42 61.92
N GLU A 222 -19.18 28.07 62.05
CA GLU A 222 -17.92 27.43 61.77
C GLU A 222 -17.90 26.11 62.55
N PRO A 223 -17.74 24.94 61.90
CA PRO A 223 -17.29 23.77 62.61
C PRO A 223 -15.87 24.10 63.08
N GLN A 224 -15.73 24.49 64.35
CA GLN A 224 -14.43 24.54 65.01
C GLN A 224 -13.89 23.11 65.09
N LEU A 225 -13.26 22.67 64.01
CA LEU A 225 -12.17 21.72 64.04
C LEU A 225 -11.06 22.36 64.88
N THR A 226 -11.15 22.19 66.19
CA THR A 226 -10.00 22.34 67.08
C THR A 226 -8.86 21.52 66.50
N GLU A 227 -7.71 22.16 66.28
CA GLU A 227 -6.47 21.49 65.87
C GLU A 227 -6.04 20.52 66.98
N SER A 228 -6.51 19.27 66.89
CA SER A 228 -6.03 18.15 67.71
C SER A 228 -5.11 17.27 66.88
N ALA A 229 -3.95 17.85 66.53
CA ALA A 229 -2.59 17.29 66.49
C ALA A 229 -2.27 15.86 65.96
N ASP A 230 -3.23 15.07 65.46
CA ASP A 230 -3.03 13.64 65.19
C ASP A 230 -2.95 13.26 63.69
N ARG A 231 -3.17 14.20 62.75
CA ARG A 231 -3.16 13.87 61.32
C ARG A 231 -1.77 13.66 60.72
N ASP A 232 -0.76 14.38 61.23
CA ASP A 232 0.63 14.24 60.79
C ASP A 232 1.29 12.93 61.30
N LEU A 233 0.61 12.17 62.17
CA LEU A 233 1.13 10.95 62.81
C LEU A 233 0.77 9.63 62.09
N ILE A 234 0.15 9.72 60.91
CA ILE A 234 -0.29 8.55 60.13
C ILE A 234 0.59 8.31 58.88
N GLU A 235 1.04 9.36 58.19
CA GLU A 235 1.74 9.21 56.90
C GLU A 235 3.19 8.70 57.01
N GLU A 236 3.89 8.87 58.16
CA GLU A 236 5.25 8.35 58.35
C GLU A 236 5.35 6.81 58.60
N ARG A 237 4.23 6.07 58.70
CA ARG A 237 4.25 4.68 59.22
C ARG A 237 4.16 3.54 58.21
N HIS A 238 4.22 3.78 56.89
CA HIS A 238 4.22 2.70 55.89
C HIS A 238 5.34 2.83 54.86
N GLN A 239 6.57 2.63 55.33
CA GLN A 239 7.60 1.93 54.56
C GLN A 239 8.02 0.65 55.30
N GLU A 240 8.34 -0.39 54.52
CA GLU A 240 8.40 -1.81 54.88
C GLU A 240 9.72 -2.21 55.62
N PRO A 241 10.00 -3.48 56.03
CA PRO A 241 9.28 -4.74 55.72
C PRO A 241 9.17 -5.82 56.84
N SER A 242 8.53 -6.96 56.53
CA SER A 242 9.12 -8.33 56.63
C SER A 242 8.13 -9.47 56.99
N TYR A 243 8.04 -10.51 56.13
CA TYR A 243 7.91 -11.98 56.39
C TYR A 243 7.06 -12.50 57.60
N ARG A 244 6.19 -13.52 57.50
CA ARG A 244 5.76 -14.42 56.39
C ARG A 244 4.57 -15.32 56.85
N ASP A 245 3.80 -15.89 55.91
CA ASP A 245 3.29 -17.29 55.81
C ASP A 245 2.94 -18.12 57.09
N VAL A 246 1.79 -18.82 57.27
CA VAL A 246 0.52 -18.94 56.49
C VAL A 246 -0.78 -19.01 57.38
N PRO A 247 -1.62 -20.07 57.49
CA PRO A 247 -3.05 -20.00 57.10
C PRO A 247 -4.12 -20.26 58.20
N ALA A 248 -5.37 -19.83 57.99
CA ALA A 248 -6.58 -20.54 58.46
C ALA A 248 -7.89 -20.03 57.78
N LEU A 249 -8.82 -20.96 57.53
CA LEU A 249 -10.26 -20.74 57.26
C LEU A 249 -11.01 -20.81 58.63
N GLU A 250 -12.31 -20.51 58.84
CA GLU A 250 -13.45 -20.25 57.93
C GLU A 250 -14.68 -19.64 58.67
N ASP A 251 -15.72 -19.27 57.89
CA ASP A 251 -17.18 -19.34 58.14
C ASP A 251 -17.94 -18.29 59.02
N ASN A 252 -19.24 -18.16 58.65
CA ASN A 252 -20.38 -17.29 59.04
C ASN A 252 -20.85 -16.45 57.82
N LYS A 253 -21.97 -16.69 57.11
CA LYS A 253 -23.36 -17.12 57.47
C LYS A 253 -24.05 -16.16 58.45
N GLU A 254 -25.35 -15.84 58.34
CA GLU A 254 -26.45 -16.25 57.42
C GLU A 254 -27.50 -15.10 57.37
N SER A 255 -28.54 -15.02 56.52
CA SER A 255 -29.20 -15.92 55.53
C SER A 255 -29.71 -15.02 54.35
N LYS A 256 -30.40 -15.44 53.28
CA LYS A 256 -31.66 -16.22 53.07
C LYS A 256 -31.80 -16.57 51.56
N GLU A 257 -32.62 -17.50 51.08
CA GLU A 257 -33.41 -18.59 51.70
C GLU A 257 -33.67 -19.69 50.64
N HIS A 258 -33.49 -20.97 51.02
CA HIS A 258 -34.03 -22.21 50.41
C HIS A 258 -33.69 -22.56 48.93
N ASP A 259 -33.35 -23.81 48.54
CA ASP A 259 -33.32 -25.14 49.20
C ASP A 259 -32.53 -26.17 48.32
N LEU A 260 -32.11 -27.40 48.66
CA LEU A 260 -32.04 -28.27 49.88
C LEU A 260 -31.09 -29.49 49.56
N LEU A 261 -31.01 -30.49 50.46
CA LEU A 261 -30.62 -31.93 50.28
C LEU A 261 -29.13 -32.34 50.10
N ASP A 262 -28.30 -32.15 51.14
CA ASP A 262 -27.65 -33.19 52.01
C ASP A 262 -27.13 -34.58 51.51
N PRO A 263 -26.20 -35.30 52.23
CA PRO A 263 -25.17 -34.88 53.23
C PRO A 263 -23.82 -35.72 53.34
N ALA A 264 -22.87 -35.27 54.21
CA ALA A 264 -22.12 -36.04 55.26
C ALA A 264 -20.56 -36.35 55.26
N MET A 265 -19.80 -35.71 56.20
CA MET A 265 -18.91 -36.28 57.28
C MET A 265 -17.34 -36.44 57.26
N SER A 266 -16.61 -35.51 57.95
CA SER A 266 -15.83 -35.68 59.25
C SER A 266 -14.26 -35.79 59.45
N PHE A 267 -13.70 -34.93 60.36
CA PHE A 267 -12.74 -35.13 61.51
C PHE A 267 -11.14 -34.98 61.53
N SER A 268 -10.64 -33.84 62.09
CA SER A 268 -9.69 -33.56 63.24
C SER A 268 -8.12 -33.82 63.38
N ALA A 269 -7.35 -32.71 63.58
CA ALA A 269 -6.52 -32.26 64.77
C ALA A 269 -5.05 -32.67 65.18
N THR A 270 -4.29 -31.69 65.79
CA THR A 270 -3.30 -31.71 66.96
C THR A 270 -1.82 -31.18 66.89
N ASN A 271 -1.51 -30.14 67.71
CA ASN A 271 -0.37 -29.74 68.64
C ASN A 271 1.21 -29.73 68.43
N GLU A 272 1.83 -28.66 69.01
CA GLU A 272 2.98 -28.58 70.00
C GLU A 272 4.46 -28.04 69.74
N SER A 273 4.74 -26.84 70.31
CA SER A 273 5.86 -26.36 71.21
C SER A 273 7.39 -26.18 70.87
N SER A 274 7.84 -24.90 70.89
CA SER A 274 8.95 -24.23 71.67
C SER A 274 10.48 -24.52 71.58
N GLY A 275 11.34 -23.45 71.65
CA GLY A 275 12.71 -23.48 72.23
C GLY A 275 13.77 -22.36 71.89
N GLU A 276 14.12 -21.50 72.88
CA GLU A 276 15.44 -20.81 73.19
C GLU A 276 16.28 -19.98 72.14
N ALA A 277 17.22 -19.04 72.46
CA ALA A 277 17.45 -18.09 73.59
C ALA A 277 18.65 -17.08 73.36
N THR A 278 18.80 -16.04 74.23
CA THR A 278 20.01 -15.22 74.62
C THR A 278 20.47 -13.90 73.89
N ASN A 279 20.15 -12.73 74.50
CA ASN A 279 20.94 -11.54 74.95
C ASN A 279 22.26 -11.07 74.21
N ALA A 280 22.68 -9.79 74.15
CA ALA A 280 22.64 -8.69 75.16
C ALA A 280 22.84 -7.22 74.61
N LEU A 281 22.93 -6.23 75.51
CA LEU A 281 22.90 -4.74 75.34
C LEU A 281 24.26 -4.09 74.90
N ASP A 282 24.49 -2.76 74.69
CA ASP A 282 23.75 -1.53 75.09
C ASP A 282 24.11 -0.21 74.33
N SER A 283 23.15 0.73 74.28
CA SER A 283 23.24 2.23 74.26
C SER A 283 23.87 3.11 73.13
N ALA A 284 23.21 4.28 72.93
CA ALA A 284 23.77 5.65 72.72
C ALA A 284 23.92 6.34 71.31
N ALA A 285 22.87 7.10 70.94
CA ALA A 285 22.90 8.50 70.41
C ALA A 285 23.38 8.85 68.96
N SER A 286 23.00 10.07 68.53
CA SER A 286 23.03 10.66 67.17
C SER A 286 23.86 11.98 67.13
N PRO A 287 23.94 12.83 66.05
CA PRO A 287 23.24 12.85 64.75
C PRO A 287 24.10 13.12 63.48
N LYS A 288 23.43 13.22 62.32
CA LYS A 288 24.00 13.48 60.97
C LYS A 288 24.38 14.97 60.73
N ARG A 289 25.19 15.23 59.69
CA ARG A 289 25.38 16.55 59.04
C ARG A 289 25.37 16.41 57.51
N HIS A 290 24.98 17.48 56.81
CA HIS A 290 25.16 17.66 55.37
C HIS A 290 26.33 18.60 55.07
N TYR A 291 26.83 18.57 53.83
CA TYR A 291 27.73 19.58 53.25
C TYR A 291 27.33 19.81 51.78
N ASN A 292 27.17 21.08 51.39
CA ASN A 292 27.01 21.48 49.99
C ASN A 292 28.37 21.92 49.40
N ILE A 293 28.49 21.82 48.07
CA ILE A 293 29.65 22.24 47.29
C ILE A 293 29.43 23.68 46.77
N HIS A 294 30.48 24.50 46.69
CA HIS A 294 30.45 25.74 45.92
C HIS A 294 31.84 26.16 45.40
N MET A 295 31.85 26.68 44.18
CA MET A 295 32.81 27.61 43.55
C MET A 295 31.97 28.63 42.74
N PRO A 296 32.47 29.78 42.19
CA PRO A 296 33.80 30.01 41.62
C PRO A 296 34.43 31.38 41.98
N VAL A 297 35.44 31.83 41.20
CA VAL A 297 36.08 33.17 41.22
C VAL A 297 36.32 33.63 39.75
N GLU A 298 36.51 34.93 39.50
CA GLU A 298 36.20 35.62 38.24
C GLU A 298 37.35 36.50 37.67
N ALA A 299 37.50 36.52 36.33
CA ALA A 299 38.20 37.51 35.44
C ALA A 299 39.72 37.83 35.68
N PRO A 300 40.50 38.28 34.66
CA PRO A 300 40.37 39.58 33.96
C PRO A 300 40.58 39.51 32.41
N ALA A 301 40.95 40.61 31.74
CA ALA A 301 40.78 40.79 30.28
C ALA A 301 41.88 41.61 29.54
N LYS A 302 41.72 41.70 28.20
CA LYS A 302 42.18 42.73 27.22
C LYS A 302 43.52 42.61 26.43
N GLN A 303 43.33 42.61 25.09
CA GLN A 303 43.90 43.49 24.04
C GLN A 303 45.38 43.39 23.55
N ASP A 304 45.47 43.19 22.22
CA ASP A 304 46.24 43.89 21.17
C ASP A 304 47.79 44.03 21.23
N ALA A 305 48.48 43.59 20.16
CA ALA A 305 49.13 44.50 19.17
C ALA A 305 50.05 43.82 18.11
N SER A 306 49.88 44.19 16.82
CA SER A 306 50.92 44.39 15.76
C SER A 306 51.84 43.25 15.26
N ALA A 307 52.38 43.25 14.03
CA ALA A 307 52.03 43.90 12.74
C ALA A 307 52.98 43.41 11.59
N GLN A 308 52.74 43.90 10.35
CA GLN A 308 53.60 43.89 9.15
C GLN A 308 53.70 42.58 8.35
N GLU A 309 53.77 42.54 7.00
CA GLU A 309 53.52 43.48 5.87
C GLU A 309 53.59 42.61 4.56
N VAL A 310 53.03 42.90 3.37
CA VAL A 310 52.15 43.98 2.84
C VAL A 310 51.53 43.50 1.49
N SER A 311 50.58 44.25 0.92
CA SER A 311 50.17 44.31 -0.51
C SER A 311 49.34 43.13 -1.12
N ASP A 312 48.41 43.34 -2.08
CA ASP A 312 47.70 44.58 -2.47
C ASP A 312 46.41 44.34 -3.30
N ILE A 313 45.44 45.25 -3.16
CA ILE A 313 44.66 46.01 -4.17
C ILE A 313 44.22 45.25 -5.47
N GLN A 314 42.92 45.16 -5.85
CA GLN A 314 42.05 46.31 -6.17
C GLN A 314 40.51 46.08 -6.23
N ARG A 315 39.77 46.70 -5.27
CA ARG A 315 38.42 47.36 -5.34
C ARG A 315 37.11 46.62 -5.78
N GLN A 316 36.01 47.12 -5.19
CA GLN A 316 34.60 46.71 -5.35
C GLN A 316 33.86 47.50 -6.46
N PRO A 317 32.56 47.23 -6.73
CA PRO A 317 31.52 47.97 -5.99
C PRO A 317 30.37 47.12 -5.39
N GLU A 318 29.49 47.82 -4.69
CA GLU A 318 28.41 47.41 -3.77
C GLU A 318 27.05 47.25 -4.49
N VAL A 319 26.21 46.30 -4.07
CA VAL A 319 24.83 46.04 -4.58
C VAL A 319 23.89 45.66 -3.42
N GLU A 320 22.59 45.86 -3.61
CA GLU A 320 21.49 45.78 -2.63
C GLU A 320 21.20 44.38 -2.02
N PRO A 321 20.47 44.30 -0.89
CA PRO A 321 20.15 43.04 -0.23
C PRO A 321 19.03 42.24 -0.92
N GLU A 322 19.30 40.97 -1.21
CA GLU A 322 18.31 40.01 -1.74
C GLU A 322 17.33 39.46 -0.67
N PRO A 323 16.13 39.00 -1.08
CA PRO A 323 15.08 38.54 -0.17
C PRO A 323 15.29 37.12 0.37
N ILE A 324 14.59 36.81 1.47
CA ILE A 324 14.54 35.49 2.10
C ILE A 324 13.65 34.56 1.24
N PRO A 325 14.07 33.32 0.92
CA PRO A 325 13.25 32.37 0.16
C PRO A 325 12.00 31.94 0.94
N ALA A 326 10.87 31.85 0.23
CA ALA A 326 9.59 31.40 0.78
C ALA A 326 9.52 29.86 0.87
N ALA A 327 8.64 29.35 1.73
CA ALA A 327 8.31 27.93 1.81
C ALA A 327 7.49 27.47 0.58
N PRO A 328 7.60 26.20 0.15
CA PRO A 328 6.90 25.71 -1.03
C PRO A 328 5.38 25.68 -0.84
N VAL A 329 4.65 26.07 -1.87
CA VAL A 329 3.20 25.91 -1.99
C VAL A 329 2.91 24.49 -2.47
N TYR A 330 1.94 23.82 -1.85
CA TYR A 330 1.47 22.51 -2.29
C TYR A 330 0.44 22.70 -3.40
N GLN A 331 0.78 22.31 -4.63
CA GLN A 331 -0.20 22.16 -5.71
C GLN A 331 -0.88 20.79 -5.59
N ALA A 332 -2.20 20.75 -5.77
CA ALA A 332 -2.93 19.49 -5.93
C ALA A 332 -2.80 18.99 -7.38
N PRO A 333 -2.88 17.67 -7.64
CA PRO A 333 -2.96 17.14 -9.00
C PRO A 333 -4.21 17.61 -9.73
N GLU A 334 -4.11 17.73 -11.05
CA GLU A 334 -5.26 17.92 -11.95
C GLU A 334 -5.80 16.54 -12.35
N GLU A 335 -7.13 16.35 -12.29
CA GLU A 335 -7.80 15.16 -12.81
C GLU A 335 -8.22 15.37 -14.28
N PRO A 336 -8.31 14.31 -15.11
CA PRO A 336 -8.75 14.44 -16.51
C PRO A 336 -10.21 14.88 -16.62
N LEU A 337 -10.49 15.73 -17.61
CA LEU A 337 -11.85 16.16 -17.94
C LEU A 337 -12.54 15.15 -18.88
N GLU A 338 -13.53 14.42 -18.37
CA GLU A 338 -14.61 13.88 -19.20
C GLU A 338 -15.81 14.85 -19.24
N GLU A 339 -16.59 14.81 -20.32
CA GLU A 339 -17.47 15.92 -20.75
C GLU A 339 -18.78 16.08 -19.94
N GLY A 340 -18.66 16.67 -18.75
CA GLY A 340 -19.78 17.12 -17.93
C GLY A 340 -20.58 18.31 -18.49
N ILE A 341 -21.36 18.08 -19.55
CA ILE A 341 -22.59 18.82 -19.98
C ILE A 341 -22.58 20.36 -19.81
N GLU A 342 -22.48 21.11 -20.92
CA GLU A 342 -22.62 22.59 -20.94
C GLU A 342 -23.96 23.09 -20.36
N ARG A 343 -24.03 23.35 -19.04
CA ARG A 343 -25.23 23.92 -18.38
C ARG A 343 -25.45 25.43 -18.68
N SER A 344 -25.11 25.89 -19.89
CA SER A 344 -24.97 27.32 -20.25
C SER A 344 -25.62 27.77 -21.58
N LYS A 345 -26.47 26.96 -22.24
CA LYS A 345 -27.14 27.32 -23.53
C LYS A 345 -28.65 27.00 -23.65
N GLN A 346 -29.46 27.27 -22.62
CA GLN A 346 -30.94 27.24 -22.74
C GLN A 346 -31.63 28.54 -22.25
N LEU A 347 -31.23 29.68 -22.83
CA LEU A 347 -32.05 30.89 -22.76
C LEU A 347 -33.31 30.70 -23.63
N ASN A 348 -34.49 30.81 -23.01
CA ASN A 348 -35.85 30.67 -23.58
C ASN A 348 -36.51 29.27 -23.60
N ALA A 349 -36.18 28.37 -22.66
CA ALA A 349 -37.05 27.22 -22.35
C ALA A 349 -38.36 27.69 -21.65
N THR A 350 -39.48 27.00 -21.86
CA THR A 350 -40.75 27.28 -21.16
C THR A 350 -40.88 26.48 -19.85
N ILE A 351 -41.69 26.99 -18.91
CA ILE A 351 -41.89 26.40 -17.57
C ILE A 351 -42.28 24.92 -17.65
N GLU A 352 -43.18 24.58 -18.57
CA GLU A 352 -43.65 23.21 -18.82
C GLU A 352 -42.54 22.25 -19.26
N GLN A 353 -41.44 22.75 -19.86
CA GLN A 353 -40.26 21.93 -20.19
C GLN A 353 -39.36 21.70 -18.98
N LEU A 354 -39.28 22.66 -18.06
CA LEU A 354 -38.50 22.55 -16.81
C LEU A 354 -39.21 21.64 -15.79
N GLU A 355 -40.54 21.71 -15.69
CA GLU A 355 -41.31 20.77 -14.86
C GLU A 355 -41.14 19.32 -15.34
N ASN A 356 -41.17 19.06 -16.65
CA ASN A 356 -40.93 17.72 -17.20
C ASN A 356 -39.48 17.24 -17.04
N ALA A 357 -38.49 18.14 -16.88
CA ALA A 357 -37.11 17.78 -16.57
C ALA A 357 -36.94 17.42 -15.09
N ALA A 358 -37.46 18.25 -14.17
CA ALA A 358 -37.44 17.97 -12.74
C ALA A 358 -38.18 16.66 -12.39
N MET A 359 -39.32 16.40 -13.03
CA MET A 359 -40.07 15.15 -12.87
C MET A 359 -39.35 13.92 -13.47
N TYR A 360 -38.24 14.09 -14.19
CA TYR A 360 -37.37 13.02 -14.68
C TYR A 360 -36.17 12.79 -13.74
N GLU A 361 -35.67 13.84 -13.07
CA GLU A 361 -34.68 13.73 -11.98
C GLU A 361 -35.30 13.04 -10.74
N ASP A 362 -36.54 13.36 -10.36
CA ASP A 362 -37.29 12.68 -9.28
C ASP A 362 -37.54 11.18 -9.58
N ASP A 363 -37.89 10.83 -10.82
CA ASP A 363 -38.11 9.44 -11.26
C ASP A 363 -36.77 8.64 -11.22
N LEU A 364 -35.61 9.32 -11.34
CA LEU A 364 -34.27 8.73 -11.18
C LEU A 364 -33.87 8.57 -9.71
N ALA A 365 -34.07 9.58 -8.87
CA ALA A 365 -33.74 9.52 -7.45
C ALA A 365 -34.57 8.45 -6.71
N ALA A 366 -35.83 8.25 -7.12
CA ALA A 366 -36.67 7.15 -6.66
C ALA A 366 -36.16 5.77 -7.15
N GLN A 367 -35.50 5.70 -8.31
CA GLN A 367 -34.93 4.47 -8.86
C GLN A 367 -33.72 4.00 -8.04
N GLU A 368 -32.76 4.90 -7.76
CA GLU A 368 -31.56 4.58 -6.96
C GLU A 368 -31.92 4.06 -5.56
N GLN A 369 -32.95 4.61 -4.93
CA GLN A 369 -33.44 4.14 -3.63
C GLN A 369 -34.05 2.73 -3.69
N VAL A 370 -34.65 2.34 -4.82
CA VAL A 370 -35.18 0.97 -5.02
C VAL A 370 -34.04 -0.02 -5.25
N ASP A 371 -33.04 0.32 -6.06
CA ASP A 371 -31.89 -0.56 -6.33
C ASP A 371 -30.96 -0.72 -5.10
N ALA A 372 -30.81 0.33 -4.29
CA ALA A 372 -30.19 0.24 -2.96
C ALA A 372 -30.98 -0.68 -1.99
N HIS A 373 -32.29 -0.83 -2.17
CA HIS A 373 -33.12 -1.71 -1.35
C HIS A 373 -33.11 -3.16 -1.86
N GLU A 374 -33.19 -3.40 -3.17
CA GLU A 374 -33.04 -4.76 -3.73
C GLU A 374 -31.68 -5.37 -3.40
N SER A 375 -30.61 -4.58 -3.45
CA SER A 375 -29.25 -5.04 -3.09
C SER A 375 -29.10 -5.36 -1.59
N GLN A 376 -29.71 -4.58 -0.68
CA GLN A 376 -29.76 -4.94 0.75
C GLN A 376 -30.56 -6.22 1.02
N VAL A 377 -31.71 -6.41 0.35
CA VAL A 377 -32.54 -7.62 0.49
C VAL A 377 -31.79 -8.85 -0.04
N ALA A 378 -31.09 -8.73 -1.18
CA ALA A 378 -30.25 -9.79 -1.71
C ALA A 378 -29.13 -10.20 -0.73
N TYR A 379 -28.47 -9.23 -0.09
CA TYR A 379 -27.43 -9.50 0.91
C TYR A 379 -28.00 -10.20 2.17
N GLN A 380 -29.20 -9.83 2.62
CA GLN A 380 -29.89 -10.50 3.72
C GLN A 380 -30.31 -11.94 3.36
N GLN A 381 -30.80 -12.20 2.14
CA GLN A 381 -31.11 -13.56 1.68
C GLN A 381 -29.86 -14.44 1.55
N TYR A 382 -28.71 -13.86 1.18
CA TYR A 382 -27.44 -14.59 1.16
C TYR A 382 -27.06 -15.10 2.56
N MET A 383 -27.01 -14.18 3.54
CA MET A 383 -26.73 -14.48 4.95
C MET A 383 -27.73 -15.47 5.57
N GLN A 384 -28.98 -15.49 5.11
CA GLN A 384 -30.03 -16.36 5.64
C GLN A 384 -30.01 -17.78 5.02
N ASN A 385 -29.47 -17.94 3.81
CA ASN A 385 -29.25 -19.25 3.19
C ASN A 385 -28.04 -19.99 3.81
N GLU A 386 -26.97 -19.27 4.17
CA GLU A 386 -25.78 -19.85 4.84
C GLU A 386 -26.07 -20.48 6.22
N GLN A 387 -27.25 -20.23 6.81
CA GLN A 387 -27.67 -20.80 8.09
C GLN A 387 -28.71 -21.94 7.95
N ALA A 388 -29.02 -22.39 6.74
CA ALA A 388 -30.12 -23.34 6.48
C ALA A 388 -29.72 -24.83 6.40
N GLU A 389 -28.45 -25.18 6.17
CA GLU A 389 -27.99 -26.58 6.02
C GLU A 389 -27.54 -27.28 7.32
N VAL A 390 -28.30 -27.14 8.41
CA VAL A 390 -28.26 -28.10 9.53
C VAL A 390 -29.67 -28.43 10.02
N SER A 391 -30.22 -29.56 9.58
CA SER A 391 -31.51 -30.07 10.08
C SER A 391 -31.29 -31.20 11.10
N PRO A 392 -31.89 -31.15 12.31
CA PRO A 392 -31.58 -32.09 13.37
C PRO A 392 -32.44 -33.35 13.35
N THR A 393 -31.94 -34.46 13.91
CA THR A 393 -32.75 -35.62 14.29
C THR A 393 -32.31 -36.14 15.67
N HIS A 394 -33.15 -35.90 16.69
CA HIS A 394 -33.13 -36.59 17.98
C HIS A 394 -33.59 -38.06 17.78
N SER A 395 -33.24 -39.06 18.60
CA SER A 395 -32.42 -39.14 19.83
C SER A 395 -31.87 -40.58 19.98
N ASP A 396 -30.90 -40.81 20.89
CA ASP A 396 -31.08 -41.75 22.04
C ASP A 396 -29.81 -42.03 22.87
N PHE A 397 -30.03 -42.28 24.18
CA PHE A 397 -29.22 -42.96 25.21
C PHE A 397 -27.68 -42.77 25.31
N ASP A 398 -27.28 -41.84 26.19
CA ASP A 398 -26.77 -42.10 27.56
C ASP A 398 -25.66 -43.15 27.86
N SER A 399 -24.58 -42.65 28.49
CA SER A 399 -23.58 -43.21 29.45
C SER A 399 -22.69 -44.47 29.22
N ALA A 400 -21.55 -44.41 29.93
CA ALA A 400 -20.73 -45.49 30.52
C ALA A 400 -19.54 -46.13 29.75
N GLU A 401 -18.35 -45.55 30.02
CA GLU A 401 -17.11 -46.20 30.52
C GLU A 401 -16.45 -47.48 29.93
N THR A 402 -15.13 -47.52 30.12
CA THR A 402 -14.22 -48.69 30.27
C THR A 402 -13.80 -49.54 29.06
N ALA A 403 -12.61 -49.18 28.55
CA ALA A 403 -11.36 -49.99 28.61
C ALA A 403 -11.16 -51.23 27.72
N THR A 404 -9.87 -51.57 27.54
CA THR A 404 -9.28 -52.83 27.00
C THR A 404 -9.58 -53.20 25.54
N ASP A 405 -8.67 -53.80 24.78
CA ASP A 405 -7.19 -53.92 24.87
C ASP A 405 -6.65 -54.30 23.46
N SER A 406 -5.32 -54.27 23.31
CA SER A 406 -4.51 -55.20 22.50
C SER A 406 -4.91 -55.53 21.04
N SER A 407 -3.98 -55.21 20.12
CA SER A 407 -3.46 -56.12 19.06
C SER A 407 -4.38 -56.62 17.92
N SER A 408 -3.91 -56.93 16.71
CA SER A 408 -2.67 -56.67 15.97
C SER A 408 -2.78 -57.31 14.59
N GLU A 409 -2.06 -56.79 13.56
CA GLU A 409 -1.56 -57.60 12.42
C GLU A 409 -2.62 -58.23 11.47
N VAL A 410 -2.33 -58.69 10.24
CA VAL A 410 -1.39 -58.25 9.18
C VAL A 410 -1.85 -58.87 7.84
N GLU A 411 -1.70 -58.15 6.73
CA GLU A 411 -1.76 -58.65 5.31
C GLU A 411 -3.02 -59.43 4.86
N GLY A 412 -3.12 -59.75 3.55
CA GLY A 412 -4.23 -60.57 3.00
C GLY A 412 -4.69 -60.21 1.58
N GLU A 413 -3.79 -60.32 0.60
CA GLU A 413 -4.09 -60.05 -0.82
C GLU A 413 -4.88 -61.18 -1.53
N PHE A 414 -5.44 -60.85 -2.71
CA PHE A 414 -5.83 -61.75 -3.83
C PHE A 414 -7.09 -62.66 -3.75
N ASP A 415 -8.12 -62.20 -4.49
CA ASP A 415 -8.60 -62.78 -5.78
C ASP A 415 -9.74 -63.84 -5.91
N THR A 416 -10.42 -63.74 -7.06
CA THR A 416 -11.31 -64.71 -7.77
C THR A 416 -12.67 -65.15 -7.18
N GLU A 417 -13.73 -64.91 -7.99
CA GLU A 417 -14.80 -65.83 -8.51
C GLU A 417 -15.51 -66.84 -7.54
N ASP A 418 -16.79 -67.23 -7.67
CA ASP A 418 -17.58 -67.53 -8.87
C ASP A 418 -19.12 -67.73 -8.54
N VAL A 419 -19.95 -67.99 -9.57
CA VAL A 419 -21.28 -68.64 -9.61
C VAL A 419 -22.57 -67.83 -9.30
N GLN A 420 -23.39 -67.65 -10.36
CA GLN A 420 -24.86 -67.43 -10.31
C GLN A 420 -25.62 -68.73 -10.65
N PRO A 421 -26.98 -68.80 -10.50
CA PRO A 421 -27.87 -68.66 -11.68
C PRO A 421 -29.26 -68.03 -11.32
N GLU A 422 -30.31 -67.89 -12.16
CA GLU A 422 -30.58 -68.26 -13.57
C GLU A 422 -31.67 -67.35 -14.21
N SER A 423 -31.78 -67.38 -15.55
CA SER A 423 -33.01 -67.33 -16.37
C SER A 423 -33.73 -66.00 -16.72
N LEU A 424 -34.20 -65.74 -17.98
CA LEU A 424 -33.75 -66.18 -19.33
C LEU A 424 -34.51 -65.43 -20.47
N TYR A 425 -33.99 -65.50 -21.70
CA TYR A 425 -34.53 -65.06 -23.02
C TYR A 425 -34.56 -63.54 -23.33
N ALA A 426 -34.15 -63.05 -24.53
CA ALA A 426 -33.58 -63.72 -25.71
C ALA A 426 -32.64 -62.79 -26.54
N SER A 427 -31.76 -63.40 -27.34
CA SER A 427 -30.69 -62.79 -28.18
C SER A 427 -31.09 -62.82 -29.70
N PRO A 428 -30.22 -62.83 -30.77
CA PRO A 428 -28.75 -63.06 -30.86
C PRO A 428 -27.90 -62.28 -31.91
N MET A 429 -26.57 -62.23 -31.63
CA MET A 429 -25.40 -62.31 -32.55
C MET A 429 -25.16 -61.24 -33.65
N GLY A 430 -23.90 -60.96 -34.05
CA GLY A 430 -22.60 -61.49 -33.57
C GLY A 430 -21.38 -60.98 -34.38
N GLU A 431 -20.17 -61.18 -33.85
CA GLU A 431 -18.88 -60.65 -34.35
C GLU A 431 -18.06 -61.68 -35.15
N THR A 432 -17.01 -61.26 -35.89
CA THR A 432 -15.78 -62.04 -36.17
C THR A 432 -14.63 -61.20 -36.77
N GLU A 433 -13.41 -61.74 -36.76
CA GLU A 433 -12.13 -61.07 -37.11
C GLU A 433 -11.53 -61.48 -38.49
N GLU A 434 -10.25 -61.13 -38.71
CA GLU A 434 -9.27 -61.59 -39.72
C GLU A 434 -9.15 -60.88 -41.10
N THR A 435 -8.04 -60.12 -41.22
CA THR A 435 -7.05 -59.99 -42.33
C THR A 435 -7.47 -60.06 -43.81
N ILE A 436 -6.97 -59.11 -44.62
CA ILE A 436 -6.10 -59.32 -45.81
C ILE A 436 -5.60 -57.96 -46.39
N GLU A 437 -4.58 -58.01 -47.25
CA GLU A 437 -3.84 -56.89 -47.88
C GLU A 437 -4.51 -56.31 -49.17
N ASP A 438 -3.84 -55.31 -49.77
CA ASP A 438 -3.90 -54.85 -51.17
C ASP A 438 -5.14 -54.12 -51.78
N ASP A 439 -4.97 -52.79 -51.91
CA ASP A 439 -4.73 -52.05 -53.16
C ASP A 439 -5.85 -51.68 -54.20
N SER A 440 -5.59 -50.52 -54.81
CA SER A 440 -6.06 -49.86 -56.05
C SER A 440 -7.37 -50.25 -56.80
N SER A 441 -8.34 -49.33 -56.68
CA SER A 441 -8.89 -48.53 -57.80
C SER A 441 -10.00 -49.06 -58.77
N VAL A 442 -10.47 -48.11 -59.61
CA VAL A 442 -11.33 -48.20 -60.81
C VAL A 442 -12.86 -48.03 -60.68
N GLN A 443 -13.33 -47.05 -61.47
CA GLN A 443 -14.67 -46.55 -61.78
C GLN A 443 -15.67 -47.60 -62.32
N ALA A 444 -16.98 -47.38 -62.11
CA ALA A 444 -17.97 -47.03 -63.16
C ALA A 444 -19.44 -46.95 -62.66
N SER A 445 -20.28 -46.15 -63.34
CA SER A 445 -21.76 -46.11 -63.23
C SER A 445 -22.42 -46.97 -64.34
N PRO A 446 -23.76 -46.97 -64.68
CA PRO A 446 -24.63 -45.82 -65.05
C PRO A 446 -26.16 -45.96 -64.75
N PHE A 447 -27.01 -45.12 -65.41
CA PHE A 447 -28.51 -45.11 -65.51
C PHE A 447 -29.32 -44.47 -64.34
N ASP A 448 -30.35 -43.63 -64.55
CA ASP A 448 -30.93 -43.10 -65.81
C ASP A 448 -31.67 -41.72 -65.73
N MET A 449 -31.96 -41.15 -66.91
CA MET A 449 -32.67 -39.93 -67.41
C MET A 449 -33.85 -39.29 -66.59
N ALA A 450 -34.41 -38.09 -66.90
CA ALA A 450 -34.46 -37.25 -68.13
C ALA A 450 -34.66 -35.73 -67.80
N GLU A 451 -34.04 -34.74 -68.48
CA GLU A 451 -34.44 -33.99 -69.74
C GLU A 451 -35.44 -32.83 -69.51
N GLU A 452 -35.43 -31.68 -70.21
CA GLU A 452 -34.70 -31.10 -71.38
C GLU A 452 -34.68 -29.53 -71.20
N GLN A 453 -34.10 -28.61 -71.99
CA GLN A 453 -33.46 -28.55 -73.33
C GLN A 453 -32.36 -27.43 -73.35
N ASP A 454 -32.09 -26.77 -74.50
CA ASP A 454 -30.99 -25.79 -74.75
C ASP A 454 -31.55 -24.35 -75.08
N GLU A 455 -30.93 -23.34 -75.74
CA GLU A 455 -29.85 -23.26 -76.74
C GLU A 455 -28.84 -22.09 -76.53
N GLN A 456 -27.70 -22.21 -77.20
CA GLN A 456 -26.41 -21.50 -77.12
C GLN A 456 -26.31 -20.10 -77.78
N ALA A 457 -25.20 -19.38 -77.50
CA ALA A 457 -24.30 -18.80 -78.53
C ALA A 457 -22.88 -18.49 -77.94
N SER A 458 -21.83 -18.43 -78.76
CA SER A 458 -20.42 -18.26 -78.33
C SER A 458 -19.54 -17.48 -79.34
N VAL A 459 -18.23 -17.27 -79.04
CA VAL A 459 -17.04 -17.26 -79.97
C VAL A 459 -16.01 -16.08 -79.87
N PHE A 460 -14.71 -16.47 -79.81
CA PHE A 460 -13.40 -15.81 -80.16
C PHE A 460 -12.68 -14.69 -79.33
N GLN A 461 -11.33 -14.83 -79.31
CA GLN A 461 -10.26 -13.82 -79.06
C GLN A 461 -9.67 -13.33 -80.42
N PRO A 462 -8.80 -12.28 -80.50
CA PRO A 462 -7.34 -12.53 -80.56
C PRO A 462 -6.36 -11.39 -80.15
N VAL A 463 -5.06 -11.69 -80.35
CA VAL A 463 -3.74 -11.10 -80.03
C VAL A 463 -3.38 -9.72 -80.68
N SER A 464 -2.24 -9.13 -80.25
CA SER A 464 -1.62 -7.81 -80.54
C SER A 464 -0.68 -7.69 -81.77
N ILE A 465 -0.30 -6.44 -82.14
CA ILE A 465 0.77 -6.01 -83.10
C ILE A 465 1.42 -4.66 -82.61
N GLU A 466 2.61 -4.30 -83.12
CA GLU A 466 3.58 -3.28 -82.61
C GLU A 466 3.67 -1.92 -83.40
N ASP A 467 4.48 -0.99 -82.84
CA ASP A 467 5.32 0.08 -83.45
C ASP A 467 4.75 1.43 -84.01
N VAL A 468 5.34 2.56 -83.55
CA VAL A 468 6.25 3.48 -84.32
C VAL A 468 6.79 4.67 -83.46
N ASN A 469 8.01 5.13 -83.78
CA ASN A 469 8.82 6.23 -83.19
C ASN A 469 8.20 7.67 -83.25
N THR A 470 8.72 8.76 -82.65
CA THR A 470 10.02 9.41 -82.99
C THR A 470 10.43 10.61 -82.06
N GLU A 471 11.74 10.72 -81.76
CA GLU A 471 12.56 11.92 -81.33
C GLU A 471 12.28 12.62 -79.96
N GLN A 472 13.24 12.62 -79.00
CA GLN A 472 14.39 13.56 -78.75
C GLN A 472 13.97 14.94 -78.16
N GLN A 473 14.67 15.57 -77.21
CA GLN A 473 16.12 15.58 -76.91
C GLN A 473 16.46 16.01 -75.44
N GLU A 474 17.64 15.64 -74.94
CA GLU A 474 18.29 16.07 -73.66
C GLU A 474 19.47 17.05 -73.98
N PRO A 475 20.34 17.57 -73.05
CA PRO A 475 20.35 17.63 -71.57
C PRO A 475 20.84 19.00 -70.99
N LEU A 476 21.38 19.00 -69.74
CA LEU A 476 22.45 19.86 -69.16
C LEU A 476 22.15 21.14 -68.32
N ALA A 477 22.19 20.93 -66.99
CA ALA A 477 23.22 21.47 -66.07
C ALA A 477 23.35 22.98 -65.69
N ALA A 478 22.94 23.27 -64.45
CA ALA A 478 23.79 23.70 -63.32
C ALA A 478 24.18 25.19 -63.03
N GLN A 479 24.45 25.40 -61.73
CA GLN A 479 25.21 26.46 -61.03
C GLN A 479 24.61 27.86 -60.73
N GLN A 480 24.40 28.08 -59.41
CA GLN A 480 24.91 29.19 -58.55
C GLN A 480 24.47 30.66 -58.79
N GLY A 481 24.24 31.41 -57.69
CA GLY A 481 24.24 32.89 -57.73
C GLY A 481 23.58 33.64 -56.56
N ASN A 482 24.27 33.75 -55.42
CA ASN A 482 23.93 34.48 -54.18
C ASN A 482 23.44 35.96 -54.30
N ALA A 483 23.06 36.50 -53.13
CA ALA A 483 23.06 37.92 -52.71
C ALA A 483 21.85 38.78 -53.17
N GLU A 484 20.91 39.11 -52.28
CA GLU A 484 20.94 40.15 -51.20
C GLU A 484 20.64 41.57 -51.71
N PHE A 485 19.61 42.21 -51.13
CA PHE A 485 19.69 43.60 -50.63
C PHE A 485 18.59 43.88 -49.60
N GLU A 486 18.76 44.92 -48.77
CA GLU A 486 18.11 45.07 -47.46
C GLU A 486 16.93 46.08 -47.36
N GLN A 487 16.35 46.13 -46.14
CA GLN A 487 15.81 47.31 -45.42
C GLN A 487 14.39 47.86 -45.76
N ALA A 488 13.42 47.39 -44.96
CA ALA A 488 12.60 48.16 -44.00
C ALA A 488 12.04 49.57 -44.35
N ASN A 489 10.73 49.77 -44.13
CA ASN A 489 10.28 50.62 -43.00
C ASN A 489 8.81 50.37 -42.54
N GLU A 490 8.66 50.32 -41.20
CA GLU A 490 7.58 50.77 -40.28
C GLU A 490 6.11 51.07 -40.70
N GLN A 491 5.20 50.68 -39.78
CA GLN A 491 3.95 51.36 -39.32
C GLN A 491 2.80 51.61 -40.36
N THR A 492 1.57 51.12 -40.16
CA THR A 492 0.55 51.68 -39.23
C THR A 492 -0.69 50.75 -39.15
N GLU A 493 -1.60 51.02 -38.21
CA GLU A 493 -2.77 50.25 -37.75
C GLU A 493 -3.90 49.96 -38.78
N GLU A 494 -4.67 48.90 -38.46
CA GLU A 494 -6.09 48.60 -38.73
C GLU A 494 -6.80 49.05 -40.03
N LEU A 495 -7.47 48.10 -40.71
CA LEU A 495 -8.94 48.05 -40.83
C LEU A 495 -9.44 46.74 -41.48
N ALA A 496 -10.69 46.33 -41.20
CA ALA A 496 -11.26 45.05 -41.62
C ALA A 496 -11.93 45.08 -43.01
N VAL A 497 -11.94 43.94 -43.72
CA VAL A 497 -12.74 43.66 -44.93
C VAL A 497 -13.22 42.19 -44.92
N ASP A 498 -14.39 41.95 -45.51
CA ASP A 498 -15.15 40.69 -45.57
C ASP A 498 -14.43 39.45 -46.15
N LEU A 499 -14.94 38.28 -45.79
CA LEU A 499 -14.73 36.99 -46.46
C LEU A 499 -15.76 36.78 -47.59
N PRO A 500 -15.34 36.57 -48.84
CA PRO A 500 -16.12 35.85 -49.85
C PRO A 500 -15.91 34.34 -49.71
N TRP A 501 -16.98 33.56 -49.91
CA TRP A 501 -16.93 32.10 -49.92
C TRP A 501 -16.66 31.61 -51.36
N GLU A 502 -15.83 30.60 -51.53
CA GLU A 502 -15.73 29.83 -52.78
C GLU A 502 -15.47 28.36 -52.44
N GLU A 503 -16.19 27.46 -53.11
CA GLU A 503 -16.27 26.04 -52.75
C GLU A 503 -15.05 25.27 -53.27
N VAL A 504 -14.49 24.37 -52.45
CA VAL A 504 -13.52 23.36 -52.89
C VAL A 504 -14.13 21.99 -52.62
N SER A 505 -14.28 21.19 -53.67
CA SER A 505 -14.81 19.83 -53.61
C SER A 505 -13.78 18.85 -53.04
N GLU A 506 -14.25 17.93 -52.20
CA GLU A 506 -13.47 16.83 -51.65
C GLU A 506 -13.17 15.78 -52.74
N ASP A 507 -11.90 15.40 -52.87
CA ASP A 507 -11.44 14.17 -53.53
C ASP A 507 -10.49 13.48 -52.53
N GLU A 508 -10.94 12.39 -51.90
CA GLU A 508 -10.15 11.66 -50.90
C GLU A 508 -8.96 10.92 -51.54
N SER A 509 -7.79 10.99 -50.90
CA SER A 509 -6.70 10.04 -51.15
C SER A 509 -5.92 9.75 -49.87
N ALA A 510 -5.70 8.46 -49.60
CA ALA A 510 -5.29 7.99 -48.27
C ALA A 510 -3.76 8.09 -48.05
N HIS A 511 -3.33 9.15 -47.35
CA HIS A 511 -1.94 9.33 -46.87
C HIS A 511 -1.87 10.07 -45.52
N GLN A 512 -2.82 9.82 -44.61
CA GLN A 512 -3.01 10.68 -43.42
C GLN A 512 -2.09 10.34 -42.22
N ASP A 513 -1.63 9.09 -42.10
CA ASP A 513 -0.95 8.61 -40.87
C ASP A 513 0.47 9.20 -40.68
N GLN A 514 1.22 9.41 -41.76
CA GLN A 514 2.60 9.91 -41.67
C GLN A 514 2.65 11.39 -41.26
N ASP A 515 1.75 12.23 -41.79
CA ASP A 515 1.71 13.66 -41.46
C ASP A 515 1.20 13.89 -40.02
N VAL A 516 0.25 13.07 -39.53
CA VAL A 516 -0.20 13.12 -38.13
C VAL A 516 0.93 12.71 -37.18
N ALA A 517 1.65 11.61 -37.47
CA ALA A 517 2.80 11.20 -36.66
C ALA A 517 3.94 12.23 -36.69
N ALA A 518 4.22 12.84 -37.85
CA ALA A 518 5.21 13.91 -37.98
C ALA A 518 4.80 15.16 -37.17
N PHE A 519 3.52 15.53 -37.22
CA PHE A 519 2.98 16.66 -36.44
C PHE A 519 3.03 16.41 -34.94
N GLN A 520 2.66 15.20 -34.47
CA GLN A 520 2.75 14.82 -33.05
C GLN A 520 4.19 14.87 -32.53
N ASN A 521 5.17 14.37 -33.30
CA ASN A 521 6.59 14.47 -32.95
C ASN A 521 7.08 15.94 -32.90
N LEU A 522 6.63 16.79 -33.84
CA LEU A 522 6.99 18.21 -33.85
C LEU A 522 6.36 18.96 -32.66
N VAL A 523 5.14 18.60 -32.27
CA VAL A 523 4.47 19.14 -31.07
C VAL A 523 5.17 18.69 -29.78
N SER A 524 5.56 17.42 -29.65
CA SER A 524 6.27 16.93 -28.47
C SER A 524 7.69 17.51 -28.37
N GLU A 525 8.40 17.66 -29.49
CA GLU A 525 9.69 18.35 -29.54
C GLU A 525 9.53 19.85 -29.19
N ALA A 526 8.47 20.51 -29.64
CA ALA A 526 8.18 21.90 -29.26
C ALA A 526 7.86 22.03 -27.75
N GLN A 527 7.07 21.11 -27.19
CA GLN A 527 6.77 21.06 -25.76
C GLN A 527 8.02 20.80 -24.92
N ALA A 528 8.88 19.86 -25.32
CA ALA A 528 10.15 19.59 -24.67
C ALA A 528 11.08 20.82 -24.72
N ASN A 529 11.19 21.51 -25.86
CA ASN A 529 11.97 22.74 -25.97
C ASN A 529 11.39 23.90 -25.14
N MET A 530 10.06 24.01 -25.00
CA MET A 530 9.43 24.95 -24.06
C MET A 530 9.77 24.60 -22.60
N ALA A 531 9.72 23.32 -22.22
CA ALA A 531 10.11 22.85 -20.90
C ALA A 531 11.60 23.11 -20.59
N ALA A 532 12.51 22.87 -21.55
CA ALA A 532 13.93 23.23 -21.44
C ALA A 532 14.15 24.72 -21.17
N THR A 533 13.34 25.57 -21.82
CA THR A 533 13.41 27.02 -21.70
C THR A 533 12.88 27.50 -20.34
N GLN A 534 11.91 26.79 -19.74
CA GLN A 534 11.41 27.08 -18.39
C GLN A 534 12.32 26.55 -17.29
N ASN A 535 12.87 25.34 -17.44
CA ASN A 535 13.83 24.74 -16.51
C ASN A 535 14.84 23.85 -17.25
N PRO A 536 16.12 24.24 -17.35
CA PRO A 536 17.17 23.46 -18.02
C PRO A 536 17.44 22.06 -17.42
N PHE A 537 16.90 21.78 -16.23
CA PHE A 537 17.01 20.47 -15.56
C PHE A 537 15.84 19.51 -15.85
N LEU A 538 14.75 19.96 -16.48
CA LEU A 538 13.58 19.10 -16.77
C LEU A 538 13.70 18.36 -18.10
N VAL A 539 14.55 18.82 -19.03
CA VAL A 539 14.83 18.06 -20.25
C VAL A 539 16.00 17.11 -20.01
N GLN A 540 15.66 15.83 -19.95
CA GLN A 540 16.61 14.75 -20.18
C GLN A 540 17.11 14.89 -21.62
N GLN A 541 18.30 15.48 -21.79
CA GLN A 541 18.97 15.46 -23.09
C GLN A 541 19.34 14.00 -23.40
N ASP A 542 18.97 13.54 -24.59
CA ASP A 542 19.47 12.28 -25.15
C ASP A 542 20.99 12.41 -25.33
N VAL A 543 21.74 12.05 -24.28
CA VAL A 543 23.20 12.19 -24.27
C VAL A 543 23.75 11.31 -25.38
N ASN A 544 24.39 11.94 -26.37
CA ASN A 544 24.93 11.25 -27.54
C ASN A 544 26.22 10.51 -27.15
N LEU A 545 26.05 9.44 -26.38
CA LEU A 545 27.09 8.71 -25.70
C LEU A 545 27.96 7.94 -26.72
N PRO A 546 29.30 8.04 -26.62
CA PRO A 546 30.19 7.33 -27.53
C PRO A 546 30.02 5.82 -27.35
N LYS A 547 29.70 5.12 -28.45
CA LYS A 547 29.50 3.66 -28.45
C LYS A 547 30.72 2.94 -27.85
N PRO A 548 30.58 2.18 -26.75
CA PRO A 548 31.70 1.46 -26.14
C PRO A 548 32.32 0.45 -27.11
N ALA A 549 33.66 0.34 -27.10
CA ALA A 549 34.37 -0.63 -27.91
C ALA A 549 34.30 -2.07 -27.36
N GLU A 550 33.93 -2.23 -26.08
CA GLU A 550 33.83 -3.52 -25.40
C GLU A 550 32.38 -4.04 -25.35
N PRO A 551 32.15 -5.37 -25.51
CA PRO A 551 30.82 -5.95 -25.66
C PRO A 551 30.01 -5.98 -24.35
N LEU A 552 30.68 -5.95 -23.19
CA LEU A 552 30.07 -5.93 -21.85
C LEU A 552 30.60 -4.73 -21.05
N PRO A 553 29.91 -4.28 -19.98
CA PRO A 553 30.37 -3.17 -19.15
C PRO A 553 31.70 -3.50 -18.47
N THR A 554 32.61 -2.51 -18.42
CA THR A 554 33.88 -2.64 -17.69
C THR A 554 33.67 -2.41 -16.20
N LEU A 555 34.54 -2.97 -15.36
CA LEU A 555 34.53 -2.69 -13.92
C LEU A 555 34.81 -1.21 -13.61
N GLU A 556 35.55 -0.51 -14.47
CA GLU A 556 35.92 0.91 -14.31
C GLU A 556 34.73 1.88 -14.23
N LEU A 557 33.52 1.44 -14.61
CA LEU A 557 32.27 2.20 -14.43
C LEU A 557 31.79 2.25 -12.96
N LEU A 558 32.28 1.33 -12.12
CA LEU A 558 31.88 1.20 -10.72
C LEU A 558 32.85 1.94 -9.79
N PHE A 559 32.34 2.49 -8.70
CA PHE A 559 33.14 3.04 -7.62
C PHE A 559 34.05 1.96 -7.00
N HIS A 560 35.34 2.26 -6.90
CA HIS A 560 36.36 1.42 -6.27
C HIS A 560 36.97 2.13 -5.06
N PRO A 561 36.74 1.66 -3.82
CA PRO A 561 37.35 2.24 -2.63
C PRO A 561 38.84 1.86 -2.52
N GLU A 562 39.66 2.76 -2.00
CA GLU A 562 40.97 2.39 -1.48
C GLU A 562 40.81 1.45 -0.28
N LYS A 563 41.36 0.23 -0.37
CA LYS A 563 41.22 -0.81 0.66
C LYS A 563 41.92 -0.40 1.95
N ARG A 564 41.13 0.01 2.95
CA ARG A 564 41.60 0.35 4.30
C ARG A 564 41.76 -0.92 5.12
N GLU A 565 43.00 -1.27 5.49
CA GLU A 565 43.26 -2.35 6.44
C GLU A 565 42.69 -1.99 7.83
N THR A 566 41.50 -2.51 8.16
CA THR A 566 40.94 -2.43 9.51
C THR A 566 41.66 -3.41 10.43
N PHE A 567 42.55 -2.92 11.27
CA PHE A 567 43.25 -3.74 12.27
C PHE A 567 42.27 -4.33 13.28
N ILE A 568 42.14 -5.66 13.28
CA ILE A 568 41.31 -6.41 14.22
C ILE A 568 42.08 -6.55 15.54
N ASP A 569 41.73 -5.74 16.54
CA ASP A 569 42.28 -5.84 17.89
C ASP A 569 41.77 -7.10 18.60
N ARG A 570 42.66 -8.08 18.77
CA ARG A 570 42.36 -9.37 19.41
C ARG A 570 42.12 -9.24 20.91
N ASP A 571 42.80 -8.30 21.57
CA ASP A 571 42.67 -8.09 23.02
C ASP A 571 41.31 -7.44 23.32
N ALA A 572 40.85 -6.53 22.45
CA ALA A 572 39.50 -5.98 22.50
C ALA A 572 38.41 -7.04 22.25
N LEU A 573 38.61 -7.95 21.28
CA LEU A 573 37.67 -9.06 21.03
C LEU A 573 37.60 -10.03 22.22
N GLU A 574 38.72 -10.36 22.87
CA GLU A 574 38.71 -11.21 24.06
C GLU A 574 38.05 -10.51 25.26
N ALA A 575 38.22 -9.19 25.40
CA ALA A 575 37.50 -8.40 26.39
C ALA A 575 35.97 -8.42 26.16
N ILE A 576 35.52 -8.37 24.90
CA ILE A 576 34.10 -8.51 24.53
C ILE A 576 33.60 -9.93 24.81
N ALA A 577 34.37 -10.97 24.50
CA ALA A 577 34.02 -12.36 24.80
C ALA A 577 33.75 -12.57 26.31
N ARG A 578 34.68 -12.13 27.17
CA ARG A 578 34.52 -12.20 28.64
C ARG A 578 33.34 -11.35 29.15
N LEU A 579 32.99 -10.27 28.45
CA LEU A 579 31.79 -9.47 28.75
C LEU A 579 30.50 -10.24 28.39
N VAL A 580 30.46 -10.95 27.26
CA VAL A 580 29.34 -11.82 26.85
C VAL A 580 29.12 -12.93 27.88
N GLU A 581 30.18 -13.62 28.30
CA GLU A 581 30.12 -14.64 29.37
C GLU A 581 29.56 -14.05 30.68
N SER A 582 30.07 -12.90 31.11
CA SER A 582 29.59 -12.20 32.29
C SER A 582 28.11 -11.80 32.18
N LYS A 583 27.63 -11.39 31.00
CA LYS A 583 26.23 -11.00 30.82
C LYS A 583 25.28 -12.19 30.71
N LEU A 584 25.71 -13.29 30.11
CA LEU A 584 24.95 -14.55 30.19
C LEU A 584 24.87 -15.05 31.64
N ALA A 585 25.95 -14.94 32.41
CA ALA A 585 25.98 -15.29 33.83
C ALA A 585 25.02 -14.44 34.69
N ASP A 586 24.92 -13.12 34.44
CA ASP A 586 23.93 -12.23 35.10
C ASP A 586 22.49 -12.79 34.93
N TYR A 587 22.14 -13.26 33.73
CA TYR A 587 20.85 -13.91 33.42
C TYR A 587 20.75 -15.38 33.89
N LYS A 588 21.69 -15.88 34.69
CA LYS A 588 21.78 -17.28 35.15
C LYS A 588 21.87 -18.27 33.98
N ILE A 589 22.61 -17.92 32.94
CA ILE A 589 22.97 -18.78 31.81
C ILE A 589 24.47 -19.00 31.88
N LYS A 590 24.90 -20.26 32.02
CA LYS A 590 26.32 -20.62 31.95
C LYS A 590 26.65 -21.00 30.52
N ALA A 591 27.52 -20.23 29.91
CA ALA A 591 28.03 -20.40 28.57
C ALA A 591 29.44 -19.83 28.52
N ASP A 592 30.34 -20.53 27.84
CA ASP A 592 31.76 -20.19 27.72
C ASP A 592 32.06 -19.94 26.23
N VAL A 593 32.89 -18.94 25.91
CA VAL A 593 33.24 -18.61 24.51
C VAL A 593 34.39 -19.50 24.04
N VAL A 594 34.13 -20.31 23.01
CA VAL A 594 35.11 -21.26 22.47
C VAL A 594 35.96 -20.64 21.35
N ASP A 595 35.33 -19.87 20.46
CA ASP A 595 35.98 -19.33 19.26
C ASP A 595 35.35 -18.00 18.82
N ILE A 596 36.09 -17.19 18.06
CA ILE A 596 35.71 -15.84 17.66
C ILE A 596 36.04 -15.61 16.18
N PHE A 597 35.01 -15.41 15.37
CA PHE A 597 35.09 -15.16 13.93
C PHE A 597 34.72 -13.70 13.60
N PRO A 598 35.72 -12.79 13.47
CA PRO A 598 35.49 -11.42 13.05
C PRO A 598 35.30 -11.31 11.54
N GLY A 599 34.24 -10.62 11.11
CA GLY A 599 33.90 -10.34 9.72
C GLY A 599 33.86 -8.85 9.40
N PRO A 600 33.34 -8.45 8.22
CA PRO A 600 33.34 -7.05 7.78
C PRO A 600 32.35 -6.17 8.57
N VAL A 601 31.15 -6.67 8.86
CA VAL A 601 30.06 -5.92 9.53
C VAL A 601 29.81 -6.40 10.96
N ILE A 602 30.04 -7.68 11.22
CA ILE A 602 29.78 -8.35 12.51
C ILE A 602 30.97 -9.18 12.96
N THR A 603 30.95 -9.60 14.23
CA THR A 603 31.79 -10.67 14.77
C THR A 603 30.87 -11.76 15.35
N ARG A 604 31.11 -13.02 14.99
CA ARG A 604 30.42 -14.19 15.56
C ARG A 604 31.27 -14.79 16.68
N PHE A 605 30.69 -14.89 17.86
CA PHE A 605 31.22 -15.63 19.01
C PHE A 605 30.55 -17.00 19.06
N GLU A 606 31.33 -18.08 19.15
CA GLU A 606 30.79 -19.43 19.31
C GLU A 606 30.75 -19.82 20.79
N LEU A 607 29.55 -20.13 21.28
CA LEU A 607 29.26 -20.42 22.68
C LEU A 607 29.06 -21.92 22.87
N ASP A 608 29.80 -22.52 23.81
CA ASP A 608 29.42 -23.80 24.41
C ASP A 608 28.47 -23.54 25.58
N LEU A 609 27.44 -24.38 25.73
CA LEU A 609 26.37 -24.17 26.72
C LEU A 609 26.41 -25.24 27.80
N ALA A 610 26.31 -24.83 29.06
CA ALA A 610 26.26 -25.77 30.16
C ALA A 610 25.09 -26.77 30.01
N PRO A 611 25.29 -28.07 30.28
CA PRO A 611 24.28 -29.10 30.06
C PRO A 611 22.91 -28.78 30.66
N GLY A 612 21.87 -28.84 29.83
CA GLY A 612 20.48 -28.54 30.19
C GLY A 612 20.03 -27.09 29.94
N VAL A 613 20.93 -26.18 29.55
CA VAL A 613 20.54 -24.85 29.06
C VAL A 613 19.87 -25.00 27.67
N LYS A 614 18.65 -24.48 27.52
CA LYS A 614 17.94 -24.44 26.23
C LYS A 614 18.34 -23.20 25.42
N VAL A 615 18.69 -23.39 24.15
CA VAL A 615 19.06 -22.30 23.21
C VAL A 615 17.98 -21.24 23.08
N SER A 616 16.70 -21.65 23.08
CA SER A 616 15.54 -20.74 23.03
C SER A 616 15.48 -19.74 24.19
N ARG A 617 16.13 -20.04 25.33
CA ARG A 617 16.27 -19.12 26.47
C ARG A 617 17.22 -17.95 26.16
N ILE A 618 18.23 -18.17 25.31
CA ILE A 618 19.15 -17.12 24.82
C ILE A 618 18.48 -16.34 23.68
N SER A 619 17.82 -17.05 22.76
CA SER A 619 17.00 -16.48 21.67
C SER A 619 15.93 -15.50 22.18
N GLY A 620 15.28 -15.82 23.31
CA GLY A 620 14.31 -14.95 23.98
C GLY A 620 14.90 -13.80 24.81
N LEU A 621 16.23 -13.74 25.00
CA LEU A 621 16.94 -12.69 25.73
C LEU A 621 17.73 -11.74 24.81
N SER A 622 17.67 -11.91 23.49
CA SER A 622 18.49 -11.16 22.51
C SER A 622 18.43 -9.64 22.69
N MET A 623 17.23 -9.08 22.89
CA MET A 623 17.01 -7.64 23.07
C MET A 623 17.63 -7.11 24.38
N ASP A 624 17.48 -7.86 25.47
CA ASP A 624 18.04 -7.53 26.78
C ASP A 624 19.55 -7.69 26.81
N LEU A 625 20.08 -8.69 26.10
CA LEU A 625 21.49 -8.95 25.94
C LEU A 625 22.14 -7.84 25.10
N ALA A 626 21.53 -7.43 23.98
CA ALA A 626 21.98 -6.30 23.17
C ALA A 626 22.09 -5.02 24.01
N ARG A 627 21.03 -4.69 24.76
CA ARG A 627 20.98 -3.58 25.73
C ARG A 627 22.06 -3.69 26.82
N SER A 628 22.39 -4.90 27.27
CA SER A 628 23.44 -5.13 28.30
C SER A 628 24.88 -5.01 27.79
N LEU A 629 25.08 -5.16 26.48
CA LEU A 629 26.37 -5.01 25.78
C LEU A 629 26.53 -3.65 25.08
N SER A 630 25.53 -2.75 25.18
CA SER A 630 25.45 -1.50 24.41
C SER A 630 25.49 -1.70 22.88
N ALA A 631 25.02 -2.84 22.40
CA ALA A 631 24.92 -3.18 20.97
C ALA A 631 23.54 -2.80 20.42
N LEU A 632 23.49 -2.39 19.14
CA LEU A 632 22.25 -1.99 18.46
C LEU A 632 21.24 -3.15 18.33
N ALA A 633 21.74 -4.34 17.99
CA ALA A 633 21.00 -5.60 17.97
C ALA A 633 21.99 -6.75 18.21
N VAL A 634 21.48 -7.92 18.60
CA VAL A 634 22.27 -9.17 18.68
C VAL A 634 21.46 -10.30 18.07
N ARG A 635 22.07 -11.04 17.13
CA ARG A 635 21.45 -12.20 16.50
C ARG A 635 21.98 -13.48 17.15
N VAL A 636 21.05 -14.36 17.53
CA VAL A 636 21.36 -15.69 18.08
C VAL A 636 21.16 -16.72 16.97
N VAL A 637 22.23 -17.42 16.61
CA VAL A 637 22.23 -18.50 15.62
C VAL A 637 22.06 -19.81 16.37
N GLU A 638 20.84 -20.34 16.36
CA GLU A 638 20.46 -21.45 17.26
C GLU A 638 21.18 -22.78 16.96
N VAL A 639 21.65 -22.97 15.72
CA VAL A 639 22.45 -24.12 15.27
C VAL A 639 23.50 -23.65 14.27
N ILE A 640 24.78 -23.97 14.51
CA ILE A 640 25.86 -23.79 13.52
C ILE A 640 26.05 -25.11 12.75
N PRO A 641 25.96 -25.14 11.41
CA PRO A 641 26.16 -26.36 10.63
C PRO A 641 27.52 -27.03 10.92
N GLY A 642 27.48 -28.30 11.34
CA GLY A 642 28.67 -29.10 11.64
C GLY A 642 29.34 -28.84 12.99
N LYS A 643 28.84 -27.92 13.84
CA LYS A 643 29.36 -27.65 15.18
C LYS A 643 28.27 -27.80 16.26
N PRO A 644 28.61 -28.20 17.51
CA PRO A 644 27.65 -28.29 18.60
C PRO A 644 27.36 -26.94 19.29
N TYR A 645 28.00 -25.86 18.85
CA TYR A 645 27.97 -24.54 19.49
C TYR A 645 26.82 -23.65 19.00
N VAL A 646 26.42 -22.70 19.85
CA VAL A 646 25.46 -21.65 19.51
C VAL A 646 26.22 -20.40 19.06
N GLY A 647 25.82 -19.80 17.94
CA GLY A 647 26.44 -18.57 17.47
C GLY A 647 25.78 -17.34 18.10
N LEU A 648 26.59 -16.38 18.55
CA LEU A 648 26.14 -15.07 18.99
C LEU A 648 26.82 -14.00 18.14
N GLU A 649 26.04 -13.30 17.33
CA GLU A 649 26.53 -12.33 16.33
C GLU A 649 26.35 -10.90 16.83
N LEU A 650 27.47 -10.22 17.08
CA LEU A 650 27.53 -8.82 17.51
C LEU A 650 27.93 -7.89 16.34
N PRO A 651 27.36 -6.68 16.22
CA PRO A 651 27.84 -5.67 15.28
C PRO A 651 29.24 -5.18 15.64
N ASN A 652 30.10 -4.99 14.64
CA ASN A 652 31.41 -4.36 14.83
C ASN A 652 31.27 -2.87 15.18
N MET A 653 32.21 -2.33 15.96
CA MET A 653 32.27 -0.90 16.29
C MET A 653 32.49 -0.02 15.05
N SER A 654 33.29 -0.52 14.09
CA SER A 654 33.41 0.01 12.74
C SER A 654 32.94 -1.05 11.75
N ARG A 655 31.80 -0.81 11.10
CA ARG A 655 31.30 -1.65 10.00
C ARG A 655 32.02 -1.28 8.71
N GLN A 656 32.34 -2.27 7.88
CA GLN A 656 32.84 -2.06 6.52
C GLN A 656 31.68 -2.14 5.53
N THR A 657 31.61 -1.21 4.57
CA THR A 657 30.69 -1.31 3.43
C THR A 657 31.22 -2.35 2.44
N VAL A 658 30.38 -3.31 2.05
CA VAL A 658 30.69 -4.27 0.98
C VAL A 658 30.32 -3.60 -0.34
N PHE A 659 31.28 -3.33 -1.22
CA PHE A 659 31.02 -2.68 -2.51
C PHE A 659 30.74 -3.71 -3.61
N PHE A 660 29.85 -3.37 -4.54
CA PHE A 660 29.50 -4.24 -5.67
C PHE A 660 30.73 -4.58 -6.54
N SER A 661 31.61 -3.61 -6.78
CA SER A 661 32.90 -3.76 -7.48
C SER A 661 33.79 -4.86 -6.89
N ASP A 662 33.91 -4.94 -5.56
CA ASP A 662 34.69 -5.98 -4.87
C ASP A 662 34.14 -7.39 -5.09
N VAL A 663 32.82 -7.55 -5.23
CA VAL A 663 32.16 -8.86 -5.36
C VAL A 663 32.05 -9.31 -6.82
N VAL A 664 31.79 -8.40 -7.77
CA VAL A 664 31.88 -8.66 -9.22
C VAL A 664 33.34 -8.94 -9.62
N GLY A 665 34.30 -8.28 -8.96
CA GLY A 665 35.74 -8.56 -9.08
C GLY A 665 36.19 -9.91 -8.52
N SER A 666 35.32 -10.68 -7.87
CA SER A 666 35.67 -11.98 -7.30
C SER A 666 35.82 -13.08 -8.37
N PRO A 667 36.74 -14.05 -8.18
CA PRO A 667 36.89 -15.16 -9.13
C PRO A 667 35.62 -16.00 -9.25
N GLN A 668 34.85 -16.12 -8.15
CA GLN A 668 33.57 -16.83 -8.13
C GLN A 668 32.58 -16.26 -9.17
N PHE A 669 32.43 -14.92 -9.22
CA PHE A 669 31.54 -14.27 -10.17
C PHE A 669 32.10 -14.31 -11.60
N GLN A 670 33.42 -14.15 -11.77
CA GLN A 670 34.06 -14.17 -13.09
C GLN A 670 33.97 -15.56 -13.74
N GLU A 671 34.30 -16.64 -13.01
CA GLU A 671 34.26 -18.02 -13.48
C GLU A 671 32.84 -18.60 -13.65
N ALA A 672 31.82 -17.97 -13.07
CA ALA A 672 30.43 -18.41 -13.22
C ALA A 672 29.99 -18.41 -14.70
N THR A 673 29.31 -19.48 -15.14
CA THR A 673 28.92 -19.68 -16.55
C THR A 673 27.42 -19.46 -16.82
N SER A 674 26.64 -19.02 -15.83
CA SER A 674 25.21 -18.72 -16.02
C SER A 674 25.03 -17.23 -16.37
N PRO A 675 24.23 -16.87 -17.38
CA PRO A 675 23.93 -15.46 -17.66
C PRO A 675 23.04 -14.84 -16.57
N THR A 676 22.31 -15.66 -15.82
CA THR A 676 21.47 -15.22 -14.67
C THR A 676 22.16 -15.44 -13.32
N THR A 677 23.49 -15.38 -13.28
CA THR A 677 24.25 -15.27 -12.01
C THR A 677 24.02 -13.89 -11.38
N VAL A 678 23.59 -13.89 -10.12
CA VAL A 678 23.37 -12.68 -9.31
C VAL A 678 24.34 -12.64 -8.13
N VAL A 679 24.91 -11.47 -7.87
CA VAL A 679 25.60 -11.16 -6.61
C VAL A 679 24.55 -10.96 -5.53
N LEU A 680 24.82 -11.48 -4.32
CA LEU A 680 24.11 -11.08 -3.11
C LEU A 680 24.98 -10.12 -2.28
N GLY A 681 26.26 -10.44 -2.08
CA GLY A 681 27.19 -9.62 -1.30
C GLY A 681 28.36 -10.43 -0.75
N GLN A 682 28.70 -10.21 0.51
CA GLN A 682 29.66 -11.02 1.26
C GLN A 682 28.99 -11.73 2.43
N ASP A 683 29.53 -12.88 2.85
CA ASP A 683 29.07 -13.61 4.02
C ASP A 683 29.61 -12.98 5.33
N ILE A 684 29.33 -13.64 6.46
CA ILE A 684 29.79 -13.20 7.79
C ILE A 684 31.31 -13.29 7.99
N ALA A 685 32.07 -13.99 7.14
CA ALA A 685 33.52 -14.04 7.14
C ALA A 685 34.17 -13.09 6.11
N GLY A 686 33.37 -12.51 5.21
CA GLY A 686 33.84 -11.66 4.11
C GLY A 686 34.07 -12.41 2.79
N GLU A 687 33.70 -13.69 2.69
CA GLU A 687 33.74 -14.42 1.42
C GLU A 687 32.58 -13.95 0.51
N ALA A 688 32.83 -13.87 -0.79
CA ALA A 688 31.81 -13.50 -1.76
C ALA A 688 30.64 -14.52 -1.76
N VAL A 689 29.41 -14.01 -1.93
CA VAL A 689 28.18 -14.81 -2.04
C VAL A 689 27.48 -14.47 -3.34
N ILE A 690 27.51 -15.43 -4.26
CA ILE A 690 26.78 -15.41 -5.54
C ILE A 690 25.71 -16.50 -5.59
N ALA A 691 24.67 -16.27 -6.38
CA ALA A 691 23.60 -17.21 -6.65
C ALA A 691 23.27 -17.24 -8.16
N ASP A 692 22.38 -18.15 -8.58
CA ASP A 692 22.11 -18.42 -10.00
C ASP A 692 20.60 -18.65 -10.20
N LEU A 693 19.94 -17.68 -10.83
CA LEU A 693 18.47 -17.67 -10.97
C LEU A 693 17.95 -18.89 -11.75
N SER A 694 18.75 -19.49 -12.64
CA SER A 694 18.38 -20.76 -13.30
C SER A 694 18.24 -21.94 -12.32
N LYS A 695 18.96 -21.89 -11.19
CA LYS A 695 18.91 -22.89 -10.11
C LYS A 695 17.85 -22.55 -9.06
N MET A 696 17.70 -21.28 -8.72
CA MET A 696 16.66 -20.72 -7.85
C MET A 696 15.62 -19.96 -8.71
N PRO A 697 14.68 -20.66 -9.37
CA PRO A 697 13.93 -20.12 -10.51
C PRO A 697 13.11 -18.87 -10.21
N HIS A 698 12.67 -18.72 -8.96
CA HIS A 698 11.93 -17.58 -8.46
C HIS A 698 12.50 -17.21 -7.09
N VAL A 699 12.58 -15.90 -6.82
CA VAL A 699 13.11 -15.31 -5.59
C VAL A 699 12.08 -14.33 -5.04
N LEU A 700 11.77 -14.45 -3.76
CA LEU A 700 11.01 -13.45 -3.01
C LEU A 700 11.98 -12.62 -2.16
N VAL A 701 11.96 -11.30 -2.34
CA VAL A 701 12.75 -10.31 -1.62
C VAL A 701 11.83 -9.49 -0.72
N ALA A 702 12.17 -9.31 0.55
CA ALA A 702 11.36 -8.50 1.45
C ALA A 702 12.20 -7.78 2.51
N GLY A 703 11.76 -6.59 2.90
CA GLY A 703 12.42 -5.76 3.93
C GLY A 703 11.80 -4.37 4.02
N THR A 704 11.86 -3.74 5.19
CA THR A 704 11.26 -2.42 5.40
C THR A 704 12.00 -1.31 4.64
N THR A 705 11.39 -0.14 4.50
CA THR A 705 12.03 1.05 3.93
C THR A 705 13.36 1.35 4.63
N GLY A 706 14.44 1.58 3.86
CA GLY A 706 15.80 1.79 4.40
C GLY A 706 16.54 0.52 4.85
N SER A 707 15.93 -0.67 4.76
CA SER A 707 16.60 -1.94 5.08
C SER A 707 17.70 -2.34 4.09
N GLY A 708 17.64 -1.83 2.86
CA GLY A 708 18.52 -2.19 1.74
C GLY A 708 17.83 -2.92 0.57
N LYS A 709 16.52 -3.17 0.65
CA LYS A 709 15.71 -3.88 -0.38
C LYS A 709 16.05 -3.45 -1.81
N SER A 710 15.87 -2.18 -2.14
CA SER A 710 15.96 -1.66 -3.51
C SER A 710 17.40 -1.69 -4.05
N VAL A 711 18.39 -1.31 -3.23
CA VAL A 711 19.82 -1.49 -3.56
C VAL A 711 20.15 -2.97 -3.83
N GLY A 712 19.55 -3.88 -3.07
CA GLY A 712 19.68 -5.33 -3.30
C GLY A 712 19.09 -5.79 -4.64
N VAL A 713 17.93 -5.25 -5.03
CA VAL A 713 17.31 -5.51 -6.36
C VAL A 713 18.19 -4.93 -7.47
N ASN A 714 18.68 -3.70 -7.33
CA ASN A 714 19.59 -3.06 -8.29
C ASN A 714 20.89 -3.85 -8.45
N VAL A 715 21.46 -4.39 -7.37
CA VAL A 715 22.62 -5.30 -7.42
C VAL A 715 22.32 -6.59 -8.17
N MET A 716 21.12 -7.18 -8.04
CA MET A 716 20.72 -8.35 -8.83
C MET A 716 20.61 -8.01 -10.33
N ILE A 717 19.99 -6.88 -10.68
CA ILE A 717 19.86 -6.42 -12.07
C ILE A 717 21.24 -6.13 -12.67
N LEU A 718 22.07 -5.32 -11.98
CA LEU A 718 23.44 -5.01 -12.39
C LEU A 718 24.29 -6.27 -12.59
N SER A 719 24.14 -7.28 -11.73
CA SER A 719 24.87 -8.56 -11.87
C SER A 719 24.62 -9.21 -13.23
N MET A 720 23.36 -9.21 -13.68
CA MET A 720 22.99 -9.75 -14.99
C MET A 720 23.46 -8.83 -16.12
N LEU A 721 23.37 -7.50 -15.96
CA LEU A 721 23.91 -6.52 -16.93
C LEU A 721 25.44 -6.57 -17.08
N TYR A 722 26.17 -7.10 -16.10
CA TYR A 722 27.61 -7.39 -16.18
C TYR A 722 27.95 -8.75 -16.80
N LYS A 723 26.95 -9.62 -17.04
CA LYS A 723 27.15 -11.03 -17.40
C LYS A 723 26.45 -11.48 -18.69
N ALA A 724 25.39 -10.78 -19.10
CA ALA A 724 24.46 -11.21 -20.14
C ALA A 724 24.22 -10.12 -21.20
N SER A 725 24.14 -10.52 -22.48
CA SER A 725 23.65 -9.67 -23.56
C SER A 725 22.11 -9.67 -23.64
N PRO A 726 21.48 -8.77 -24.41
CA PRO A 726 20.04 -8.80 -24.71
C PRO A 726 19.56 -10.08 -25.43
N GLU A 727 20.47 -10.90 -25.96
CA GLU A 727 20.19 -12.24 -26.51
C GLU A 727 20.27 -13.35 -25.45
N ASP A 728 20.82 -13.07 -24.27
CA ASP A 728 20.97 -14.04 -23.17
C ASP A 728 19.90 -13.82 -22.10
N VAL A 729 19.64 -12.55 -21.75
CA VAL A 729 18.67 -12.14 -20.73
C VAL A 729 17.84 -10.97 -21.25
N ARG A 730 16.55 -11.04 -21.00
CA ARG A 730 15.57 -9.98 -21.24
C ARG A 730 14.79 -9.68 -19.96
N PHE A 731 14.37 -8.43 -19.78
CA PHE A 731 13.65 -7.95 -18.59
C PHE A 731 12.23 -7.50 -18.92
N ILE A 732 11.34 -7.75 -17.99
CA ILE A 732 10.07 -7.01 -17.82
C ILE A 732 10.17 -6.42 -16.42
N MET A 733 10.03 -5.10 -16.31
CA MET A 733 10.15 -4.37 -15.04
C MET A 733 8.81 -3.74 -14.70
N ILE A 734 8.33 -3.96 -13.47
CA ILE A 734 7.07 -3.45 -12.97
C ILE A 734 7.36 -2.58 -11.73
N ASP A 735 7.12 -1.28 -11.86
CA ASP A 735 7.33 -0.27 -10.82
C ASP A 735 6.04 0.52 -10.54
N PRO A 736 5.24 0.09 -9.56
CA PRO A 736 4.03 0.77 -9.10
C PRO A 736 4.18 2.23 -8.65
N LYS A 737 5.42 2.76 -8.56
CA LYS A 737 5.71 4.08 -7.99
C LYS A 737 6.57 4.97 -8.89
N MET A 738 7.10 4.44 -10.00
CA MET A 738 8.02 5.15 -10.92
C MET A 738 9.35 5.60 -10.29
N LEU A 739 9.75 5.06 -9.13
CA LEU A 739 10.88 5.57 -8.33
C LEU A 739 12.16 4.74 -8.40
N GLU A 740 12.06 3.43 -8.58
CA GLU A 740 13.14 2.48 -8.24
C GLU A 740 13.67 1.76 -9.50
N LEU A 741 12.80 1.42 -10.47
CA LEU A 741 13.19 0.75 -11.71
C LEU A 741 13.14 1.66 -12.95
N SER A 742 12.51 2.84 -12.85
CA SER A 742 12.46 3.85 -13.92
C SER A 742 13.86 4.29 -14.40
N ILE A 743 14.88 4.17 -13.56
CA ILE A 743 16.30 4.38 -13.91
C ILE A 743 16.78 3.46 -15.06
N TYR A 744 16.19 2.28 -15.23
CA TYR A 744 16.54 1.31 -16.28
C TYR A 744 15.79 1.53 -17.61
N GLU A 745 14.84 2.46 -17.68
CA GLU A 745 14.03 2.71 -18.87
C GLU A 745 14.91 2.93 -20.12
N GLY A 746 14.61 2.25 -21.23
CA GLY A 746 15.39 2.32 -22.47
C GLY A 746 16.69 1.50 -22.55
N ILE A 747 16.98 0.57 -21.62
CA ILE A 747 18.08 -0.41 -21.85
C ILE A 747 17.70 -1.45 -22.92
N PRO A 748 18.66 -1.93 -23.75
CA PRO A 748 18.37 -2.88 -24.83
C PRO A 748 17.86 -4.26 -24.36
N HIS A 749 17.98 -4.57 -23.06
CA HIS A 749 17.48 -5.81 -22.46
C HIS A 749 15.99 -5.78 -22.13
N LEU A 750 15.31 -4.63 -22.13
CA LEU A 750 13.87 -4.57 -21.83
C LEU A 750 13.03 -5.20 -22.97
N LEU A 751 11.85 -5.73 -22.63
CA LEU A 751 10.83 -6.23 -23.59
C LEU A 751 9.62 -5.30 -23.72
N SER A 752 9.39 -4.45 -22.73
CA SER A 752 8.42 -3.36 -22.71
C SER A 752 9.09 -2.15 -22.04
N GLU A 753 8.47 -0.98 -22.11
CA GLU A 753 8.76 0.10 -21.16
C GLU A 753 8.51 -0.39 -19.71
N VAL A 754 9.07 0.31 -18.72
CA VAL A 754 8.86 0.02 -17.30
C VAL A 754 7.37 0.17 -17.00
N VAL A 755 6.72 -0.92 -16.64
CA VAL A 755 5.26 -1.00 -16.49
C VAL A 755 4.84 -0.37 -15.17
N THR A 756 3.96 0.63 -15.24
CA THR A 756 3.54 1.46 -14.10
C THR A 756 2.08 1.28 -13.71
N ASP A 757 1.20 0.97 -14.68
CA ASP A 757 -0.20 0.60 -14.39
C ASP A 757 -0.33 -0.87 -13.94
N MET A 758 -1.26 -1.13 -13.02
CA MET A 758 -1.43 -2.44 -12.39
C MET A 758 -2.17 -3.45 -13.28
N LYS A 759 -3.03 -2.98 -14.20
CA LYS A 759 -3.70 -3.81 -15.21
C LYS A 759 -2.70 -4.27 -16.26
N ASP A 760 -1.87 -3.35 -16.75
CA ASP A 760 -0.80 -3.65 -17.71
C ASP A 760 0.24 -4.60 -17.10
N ALA A 761 0.56 -4.43 -15.81
CA ALA A 761 1.37 -5.38 -15.06
C ALA A 761 0.73 -6.79 -14.98
N SER A 762 -0.61 -6.87 -14.91
CA SER A 762 -1.32 -8.15 -14.97
C SER A 762 -1.34 -8.76 -16.39
N ASN A 763 -1.42 -7.92 -17.42
CA ASN A 763 -1.30 -8.33 -18.83
C ASN A 763 0.11 -8.88 -19.09
N ALA A 764 1.16 -8.19 -18.64
CA ALA A 764 2.54 -8.64 -18.77
C ALA A 764 2.80 -9.99 -18.07
N LEU A 765 2.18 -10.22 -16.91
CA LEU A 765 2.22 -11.53 -16.23
C LEU A 765 1.44 -12.61 -17.01
N ARG A 766 0.30 -12.28 -17.64
CA ARG A 766 -0.46 -13.20 -18.51
C ARG A 766 0.30 -13.51 -19.81
N TRP A 767 0.96 -12.53 -20.41
CA TRP A 767 1.87 -12.71 -21.56
C TRP A 767 3.05 -13.63 -21.21
N CYS A 768 3.67 -13.45 -20.04
CA CYS A 768 4.73 -14.35 -19.56
C CYS A 768 4.24 -15.81 -19.42
N VAL A 769 2.96 -16.01 -19.08
CA VAL A 769 2.34 -17.33 -19.03
C VAL A 769 2.13 -17.91 -20.44
N GLY A 770 1.70 -17.10 -21.41
CA GLY A 770 1.58 -17.47 -22.82
C GLY A 770 2.91 -17.88 -23.46
N GLU A 771 3.95 -17.03 -23.35
CA GLU A 771 5.30 -17.32 -23.86
C GLU A 771 5.93 -18.52 -23.12
N MET A 772 5.66 -18.72 -21.82
CA MET A 772 6.04 -19.95 -21.13
C MET A 772 5.42 -21.19 -21.79
N GLU A 773 4.14 -21.18 -22.13
CA GLU A 773 3.48 -22.29 -22.83
C GLU A 773 4.00 -22.47 -24.27
N ARG A 774 4.19 -21.39 -25.03
CA ARG A 774 4.81 -21.41 -26.36
C ARG A 774 6.19 -22.07 -26.32
N ARG A 775 7.04 -21.71 -25.35
CA ARG A 775 8.34 -22.35 -25.13
C ARG A 775 8.23 -23.83 -24.79
N TYR A 776 7.21 -24.24 -24.03
CA TYR A 776 6.94 -25.67 -23.79
C TYR A 776 6.51 -26.41 -25.07
N LYS A 777 5.67 -25.80 -25.93
CA LYS A 777 5.33 -26.35 -27.26
C LYS A 777 6.61 -26.55 -28.10
N LEU A 778 7.47 -25.53 -28.20
CA LEU A 778 8.76 -25.58 -28.92
C LEU A 778 9.73 -26.64 -28.37
N MET A 779 9.95 -26.66 -27.05
CA MET A 779 10.83 -27.65 -26.40
C MET A 779 10.32 -29.08 -26.60
N SER A 780 9.00 -29.29 -26.58
CA SER A 780 8.39 -30.60 -26.85
C SER A 780 8.65 -31.04 -28.29
N ALA A 781 8.35 -30.19 -29.27
CA ALA A 781 8.56 -30.47 -30.69
C ALA A 781 10.03 -30.79 -31.04
N LEU A 782 10.99 -30.09 -30.41
CA LEU A 782 12.41 -30.34 -30.59
C LEU A 782 12.97 -31.47 -29.71
N GLY A 783 12.18 -32.11 -28.85
CA GLY A 783 12.63 -33.16 -27.94
C GLY A 783 13.69 -32.68 -26.94
N VAL A 784 13.35 -31.64 -26.17
CA VAL A 784 14.20 -30.89 -25.24
C VAL A 784 13.52 -30.76 -23.87
N ARG A 785 14.31 -30.64 -22.78
CA ARG A 785 13.80 -30.51 -21.40
C ARG A 785 13.89 -29.11 -20.78
N ASN A 786 14.69 -28.20 -21.36
CA ASN A 786 14.88 -26.84 -20.85
C ASN A 786 15.43 -25.89 -21.93
N ILE A 787 15.27 -24.58 -21.73
CA ILE A 787 15.76 -23.50 -22.62
C ILE A 787 17.25 -23.65 -22.97
N LYS A 788 18.09 -24.11 -22.04
CA LYS A 788 19.51 -24.34 -22.31
C LYS A 788 19.69 -25.42 -23.39
N GLY A 789 19.03 -26.58 -23.25
CA GLY A 789 19.09 -27.64 -24.26
C GLY A 789 18.45 -27.26 -25.60
N TYR A 790 17.58 -26.24 -25.63
CA TYR A 790 17.02 -25.67 -26.85
C TYR A 790 18.07 -24.81 -27.56
N ASN A 791 18.70 -23.87 -26.84
CA ASN A 791 19.78 -23.03 -27.36
C ASN A 791 21.02 -23.84 -27.75
N ASP A 792 21.39 -24.88 -26.97
CA ASP A 792 22.47 -25.80 -27.29
C ASP A 792 22.18 -26.58 -28.61
N LYS A 793 20.93 -27.00 -28.86
CA LYS A 793 20.55 -27.65 -30.12
C LYS A 793 20.57 -26.69 -31.31
N LEU A 794 20.04 -25.47 -31.17
CA LEU A 794 20.10 -24.46 -32.24
C LEU A 794 21.54 -24.13 -32.61
N LYS A 795 22.42 -23.99 -31.60
CA LYS A 795 23.85 -23.78 -31.83
C LYS A 795 24.49 -24.95 -32.61
N MET A 796 24.23 -26.21 -32.22
CA MET A 796 24.72 -27.38 -32.96
C MET A 796 24.17 -27.43 -34.40
N ALA A 797 22.93 -27.02 -34.62
CA ALA A 797 22.29 -27.00 -35.93
C ALA A 797 22.87 -25.91 -36.85
N ALA A 798 23.12 -24.71 -36.30
CA ALA A 798 23.81 -23.62 -36.98
C ALA A 798 25.28 -23.97 -37.29
N GLU A 799 26.02 -24.56 -36.34
CA GLU A 799 27.39 -25.06 -36.56
C GLU A 799 27.44 -26.19 -37.61
N ALA A 800 26.37 -26.98 -37.73
CA ALA A 800 26.21 -27.98 -38.78
C ALA A 800 25.68 -27.42 -40.13
N GLY A 801 25.40 -26.11 -40.23
CA GLY A 801 24.89 -25.46 -41.43
C GLY A 801 23.45 -25.82 -41.81
N HIS A 802 22.66 -26.34 -40.85
CA HIS A 802 21.27 -26.75 -41.04
C HIS A 802 20.39 -26.01 -40.01
N PRO A 803 20.03 -24.73 -40.25
CA PRO A 803 19.19 -23.98 -39.32
C PRO A 803 17.79 -24.63 -39.21
N ILE A 804 17.16 -24.51 -38.04
CA ILE A 804 15.88 -25.14 -37.75
C ILE A 804 14.76 -24.12 -37.95
N HIS A 805 13.72 -24.47 -38.70
CA HIS A 805 12.50 -23.66 -38.87
C HIS A 805 11.49 -23.93 -37.73
N ASP A 806 10.59 -22.99 -37.43
CA ASP A 806 9.62 -23.14 -36.34
C ASP A 806 8.63 -24.30 -36.62
N PRO A 807 8.60 -25.37 -35.79
CA PRO A 807 7.73 -26.52 -35.99
C PRO A 807 6.27 -26.28 -35.58
N LEU A 808 5.92 -25.09 -35.07
CA LEU A 808 4.56 -24.72 -34.67
C LEU A 808 3.83 -23.88 -35.73
N TRP A 809 4.58 -23.24 -36.64
CA TRP A 809 4.04 -22.41 -37.73
C TRP A 809 3.22 -23.23 -38.73
N LYS A 810 2.10 -22.66 -39.17
CA LYS A 810 1.21 -23.24 -40.18
C LYS A 810 1.14 -22.33 -41.40
N PRO A 811 1.00 -22.88 -42.63
CA PRO A 811 0.73 -22.08 -43.82
C PRO A 811 -0.57 -21.28 -43.64
N GLY A 812 -0.44 -19.96 -43.52
CA GLY A 812 -1.53 -19.02 -43.20
C GLY A 812 -1.33 -18.21 -41.92
N ASP A 813 -0.42 -18.59 -41.03
CA ASP A 813 -0.10 -17.83 -39.81
C ASP A 813 0.70 -16.54 -40.12
N SER A 814 1.38 -16.46 -41.27
CA SER A 814 2.06 -15.27 -41.78
C SER A 814 1.95 -15.15 -43.31
N MET A 815 2.31 -13.98 -43.86
CA MET A 815 2.37 -13.73 -45.31
C MET A 815 3.59 -14.37 -46.00
N ASP A 816 4.55 -14.89 -45.22
CA ASP A 816 5.76 -15.50 -45.73
C ASP A 816 5.50 -16.92 -46.30
N PRO A 817 6.17 -17.30 -47.40
CA PRO A 817 5.94 -18.60 -48.05
C PRO A 817 6.59 -19.79 -47.34
N GLU A 818 7.49 -19.54 -46.38
CA GLU A 818 8.23 -20.55 -45.63
C GLU A 818 8.20 -20.22 -44.13
N ALA A 819 8.24 -21.26 -43.28
CA ALA A 819 8.25 -21.09 -41.83
C ALA A 819 9.49 -20.30 -41.37
N PRO A 820 9.37 -19.38 -40.39
CA PRO A 820 10.50 -18.59 -39.89
C PRO A 820 11.57 -19.46 -39.23
N LEU A 821 12.81 -18.99 -39.23
CA LEU A 821 13.91 -19.67 -38.54
C LEU A 821 13.80 -19.50 -37.02
N LEU A 822 14.09 -20.56 -36.27
CA LEU A 822 14.12 -20.51 -34.82
C LEU A 822 15.37 -19.80 -34.31
N GLU A 823 15.14 -18.68 -33.64
CA GLU A 823 16.18 -17.95 -32.93
C GLU A 823 16.44 -18.52 -31.53
N LYS A 824 17.60 -18.16 -30.98
CA LYS A 824 18.04 -18.41 -29.61
C LYS A 824 17.09 -17.69 -28.64
N LEU A 825 16.47 -18.43 -27.72
CA LEU A 825 15.57 -17.85 -26.74
C LEU A 825 16.37 -17.24 -25.56
N PRO A 826 16.15 -15.96 -25.20
CA PRO A 826 16.72 -15.37 -24.00
C PRO A 826 15.98 -15.85 -22.74
N TYR A 827 16.67 -15.86 -21.60
CA TYR A 827 16.02 -15.96 -20.30
C TYR A 827 15.20 -14.70 -20.04
N ILE A 828 13.94 -14.83 -19.63
CA ILE A 828 13.09 -13.69 -19.25
C ILE A 828 13.12 -13.56 -17.74
N VAL A 829 13.46 -12.39 -17.22
CA VAL A 829 13.43 -12.09 -15.79
C VAL A 829 12.41 -10.97 -15.55
N VAL A 830 11.30 -11.33 -14.92
CA VAL A 830 10.27 -10.39 -14.50
C VAL A 830 10.64 -9.88 -13.11
N VAL A 831 10.81 -8.56 -12.99
CA VAL A 831 11.17 -7.87 -11.75
C VAL A 831 10.02 -6.98 -11.31
N VAL A 832 9.56 -7.14 -10.08
CA VAL A 832 8.48 -6.33 -9.49
C VAL A 832 8.99 -5.73 -8.19
N ASP A 833 9.10 -4.40 -8.09
CA ASP A 833 9.67 -3.79 -6.88
C ASP A 833 8.71 -3.88 -5.66
N GLU A 834 7.41 -3.73 -5.88
CA GLU A 834 6.39 -3.83 -4.84
C GLU A 834 5.18 -4.65 -5.31
N PHE A 835 5.30 -5.97 -5.32
CA PHE A 835 4.20 -6.84 -5.75
C PHE A 835 2.98 -6.78 -4.81
N ALA A 836 3.13 -6.21 -3.60
CA ALA A 836 2.02 -5.94 -2.69
C ALA A 836 0.98 -5.00 -3.30
N ASP A 837 1.40 -3.96 -4.03
CA ASP A 837 0.46 -3.00 -4.64
C ASP A 837 -0.33 -3.66 -5.79
N LEU A 838 0.28 -4.59 -6.55
CA LEU A 838 -0.44 -5.41 -7.53
C LEU A 838 -1.52 -6.30 -6.90
N ILE A 839 -1.18 -6.99 -5.80
CA ILE A 839 -2.15 -7.84 -5.07
C ILE A 839 -3.26 -6.98 -4.46
N MET A 840 -2.96 -5.77 -3.98
CA MET A 840 -3.96 -4.88 -3.38
C MET A 840 -4.91 -4.23 -4.41
N VAL A 841 -4.48 -4.02 -5.65
CA VAL A 841 -5.30 -3.40 -6.71
C VAL A 841 -6.02 -4.44 -7.58
N VAL A 842 -5.33 -5.49 -8.02
CA VAL A 842 -5.87 -6.49 -8.99
C VAL A 842 -6.34 -7.78 -8.29
N GLY A 843 -5.89 -8.03 -7.06
CA GLY A 843 -6.33 -9.18 -6.27
C GLY A 843 -5.90 -10.53 -6.83
N LYS A 844 -6.79 -11.52 -6.70
CA LYS A 844 -6.47 -12.95 -6.92
C LYS A 844 -5.96 -13.29 -8.31
N LYS A 845 -6.38 -12.58 -9.37
CA LYS A 845 -5.88 -12.82 -10.74
C LYS A 845 -4.34 -12.77 -10.81
N VAL A 846 -3.70 -11.86 -10.08
CA VAL A 846 -2.24 -11.75 -10.01
C VAL A 846 -1.61 -12.87 -9.18
N GLU A 847 -2.21 -13.26 -8.05
CA GLU A 847 -1.72 -14.38 -7.24
C GLU A 847 -1.72 -15.71 -8.04
N GLU A 848 -2.79 -15.96 -8.80
CA GLU A 848 -2.93 -17.15 -9.64
C GLU A 848 -1.93 -17.16 -10.81
N LEU A 849 -1.71 -16.01 -11.49
CA LEU A 849 -0.68 -15.87 -12.52
C LEU A 849 0.73 -16.12 -11.97
N ILE A 850 1.07 -15.52 -10.83
CA ILE A 850 2.37 -15.71 -10.16
C ILE A 850 2.56 -17.17 -9.75
N ALA A 851 1.53 -17.82 -9.20
CA ALA A 851 1.60 -19.25 -8.84
C ALA A 851 1.77 -20.14 -10.07
N ARG A 852 1.04 -19.87 -11.16
CA ARG A 852 1.10 -20.63 -12.43
C ARG A 852 2.47 -20.52 -13.09
N LEU A 853 3.08 -19.32 -13.08
CA LEU A 853 4.47 -19.10 -13.47
C LEU A 853 5.41 -19.87 -12.54
N ALA A 854 5.36 -19.64 -11.23
CA ALA A 854 6.33 -20.19 -10.28
C ALA A 854 6.39 -21.73 -10.26
N GLN A 855 5.30 -22.41 -10.66
CA GLN A 855 5.25 -23.87 -10.82
C GLN A 855 5.95 -24.41 -12.07
N LYS A 856 5.99 -23.66 -13.18
CA LYS A 856 6.34 -24.20 -14.52
C LYS A 856 7.45 -23.42 -15.24
N ALA A 857 7.58 -22.13 -14.99
CA ALA A 857 8.43 -21.20 -15.73
C ALA A 857 9.93 -21.59 -15.77
N ARG A 858 10.42 -22.30 -14.74
CA ARG A 858 11.81 -22.77 -14.60
C ARG A 858 12.41 -23.42 -15.86
N ALA A 859 11.67 -24.28 -16.56
CA ALA A 859 12.22 -24.99 -17.71
C ALA A 859 12.22 -24.12 -18.98
N ALA A 860 11.22 -23.24 -19.11
CA ALA A 860 11.08 -22.26 -20.18
C ALA A 860 12.07 -21.08 -20.06
N GLY A 861 12.82 -21.00 -18.96
CA GLY A 861 13.77 -19.90 -18.71
C GLY A 861 13.10 -18.58 -18.35
N VAL A 862 11.87 -18.63 -17.84
CA VAL A 862 11.17 -17.47 -17.29
C VAL A 862 11.35 -17.47 -15.77
N HIS A 863 11.68 -16.32 -15.20
CA HIS A 863 12.09 -16.16 -13.81
C HIS A 863 11.37 -14.96 -13.16
N LEU A 864 11.14 -15.04 -11.85
CA LEU A 864 10.46 -13.99 -11.08
C LEU A 864 11.36 -13.50 -9.94
N ILE A 865 11.55 -12.18 -9.86
CA ILE A 865 12.10 -11.48 -8.70
C ILE A 865 10.97 -10.61 -8.15
N LEU A 866 10.34 -11.07 -7.07
CA LEU A 866 9.22 -10.39 -6.43
C LEU A 866 9.71 -9.70 -5.16
N ALA A 867 9.77 -8.37 -5.18
CA ALA A 867 10.17 -7.58 -4.03
C ALA A 867 8.96 -6.93 -3.32
N THR A 868 9.05 -6.75 -2.00
CA THR A 868 8.02 -6.05 -1.22
C THR A 868 8.57 -5.36 0.03
N GLN A 869 8.03 -4.17 0.35
CA GLN A 869 8.22 -3.49 1.64
C GLN A 869 7.13 -3.83 2.67
N ARG A 870 6.08 -4.59 2.28
CA ARG A 870 4.93 -4.99 3.11
C ARG A 870 4.87 -6.52 3.32
N PRO A 871 5.71 -7.11 4.20
CA PRO A 871 5.72 -8.55 4.49
C PRO A 871 4.55 -9.04 5.37
N SER A 872 3.30 -8.74 4.98
CA SER A 872 2.09 -9.29 5.60
C SER A 872 1.72 -10.66 5.02
N VAL A 873 0.85 -11.40 5.73
CA VAL A 873 0.37 -12.73 5.29
C VAL A 873 -0.53 -12.61 4.06
N ASP A 874 -1.20 -11.46 3.90
CA ASP A 874 -2.13 -11.15 2.80
C ASP A 874 -1.38 -10.87 1.48
N VAL A 875 -0.13 -10.40 1.58
CA VAL A 875 0.79 -10.22 0.44
C VAL A 875 1.60 -11.50 0.20
N ILE A 876 2.26 -12.02 1.24
CA ILE A 876 3.12 -13.20 1.16
C ILE A 876 2.30 -14.44 1.55
N THR A 877 1.36 -14.79 0.68
CA THR A 877 0.38 -15.86 0.91
C THR A 877 1.01 -17.25 0.95
N GLY A 878 0.22 -18.25 1.37
CA GLY A 878 0.61 -19.65 1.32
C GLY A 878 0.91 -20.15 -0.11
N LEU A 879 0.17 -19.66 -1.12
CA LEU A 879 0.40 -20.05 -2.52
C LEU A 879 1.69 -19.45 -3.07
N ILE A 880 1.98 -18.18 -2.79
CA ILE A 880 3.25 -17.55 -3.14
C ILE A 880 4.42 -18.33 -2.52
N LYS A 881 4.34 -18.64 -1.22
CA LYS A 881 5.43 -19.35 -0.50
C LYS A 881 5.63 -20.81 -0.88
N ALA A 882 4.56 -21.51 -1.28
CA ALA A 882 4.66 -22.91 -1.73
C ALA A 882 5.45 -23.04 -3.04
N ASN A 883 5.31 -22.06 -3.94
CA ASN A 883 5.92 -22.10 -5.27
C ASN A 883 7.24 -21.29 -5.37
N ILE A 884 7.50 -20.37 -4.42
CA ILE A 884 8.76 -19.61 -4.33
C ILE A 884 9.57 -20.05 -3.09
N PRO A 885 10.46 -21.06 -3.24
CA PRO A 885 11.23 -21.61 -2.13
C PRO A 885 12.47 -20.79 -1.77
N THR A 886 12.92 -19.88 -2.64
CA THR A 886 14.15 -19.09 -2.45
C THR A 886 13.79 -17.70 -1.95
N ARG A 887 14.37 -17.29 -0.82
CA ARG A 887 13.89 -16.09 -0.12
C ARG A 887 15.04 -15.25 0.43
N VAL A 888 14.90 -13.94 0.32
CA VAL A 888 15.85 -12.93 0.79
C VAL A 888 15.10 -11.98 1.71
N ALA A 889 15.39 -12.04 3.01
CA ALA A 889 14.85 -11.11 3.99
C ALA A 889 15.95 -10.10 4.39
N PHE A 890 15.79 -8.84 3.98
CA PHE A 890 16.50 -7.73 4.60
C PHE A 890 15.90 -7.46 6.00
N THR A 891 16.37 -6.41 6.67
CA THR A 891 15.89 -6.04 8.01
C THR A 891 14.37 -5.75 8.00
N VAL A 892 13.66 -6.25 9.01
CA VAL A 892 12.20 -6.07 9.20
C VAL A 892 11.86 -5.63 10.62
N SER A 893 10.69 -5.03 10.80
CA SER A 893 10.24 -4.48 12.09
C SER A 893 9.99 -5.54 13.17
N THR A 894 9.48 -6.73 12.80
CA THR A 894 9.01 -7.72 13.77
C THR A 894 9.39 -9.16 13.44
N LYS A 895 9.41 -10.01 14.50
CA LYS A 895 9.58 -11.47 14.38
C LYS A 895 8.40 -12.17 13.72
N THR A 896 7.25 -11.49 13.58
CA THR A 896 6.13 -11.93 12.76
C THR A 896 6.48 -11.77 11.28
N ASP A 897 6.91 -10.58 10.85
CA ASP A 897 7.35 -10.29 9.47
C ASP A 897 8.47 -11.26 9.01
N SER A 898 9.46 -11.50 9.87
CA SER A 898 10.53 -12.46 9.60
C SER A 898 9.97 -13.86 9.29
N ARG A 899 8.96 -14.31 10.04
CA ARG A 899 8.29 -15.60 9.81
C ARG A 899 7.36 -15.56 8.60
N THR A 900 6.73 -14.43 8.28
CA THR A 900 5.96 -14.29 7.05
C THR A 900 6.87 -14.61 5.86
N ILE A 901 8.09 -14.05 5.83
CA ILE A 901 9.04 -14.24 4.73
C ILE A 901 9.73 -15.62 4.80
N LEU A 902 10.46 -15.91 5.88
CA LEU A 902 11.41 -17.02 5.97
C LEU A 902 10.84 -18.31 6.56
N ASP A 903 9.58 -18.29 7.03
CA ASP A 903 8.98 -19.28 7.95
C ASP A 903 9.71 -19.40 9.32
N GLN A 904 10.78 -18.63 9.55
CA GLN A 904 11.56 -18.57 10.78
C GLN A 904 11.85 -17.12 11.24
N GLY A 905 12.19 -16.96 12.52
CA GLY A 905 12.71 -15.69 13.04
C GLY A 905 14.17 -15.44 12.65
N GLY A 906 14.60 -14.19 12.78
CA GLY A 906 15.99 -13.76 12.61
C GLY A 906 16.16 -12.45 11.85
N ALA A 907 15.25 -12.12 10.92
CA ALA A 907 15.35 -10.90 10.12
C ALA A 907 15.07 -9.63 10.94
N GLU A 908 14.39 -9.76 12.09
CA GLU A 908 14.21 -8.70 13.09
C GLU A 908 15.49 -8.33 13.86
N SER A 909 16.58 -9.11 13.68
CA SER A 909 17.88 -8.90 14.35
C SER A 909 19.02 -8.49 13.41
N LEU A 910 18.65 -8.11 12.18
CA LEU A 910 19.54 -7.54 11.17
C LEU A 910 19.81 -6.05 11.46
N LEU A 911 20.81 -5.49 10.78
CA LEU A 911 21.44 -4.22 11.15
C LEU A 911 21.10 -3.03 10.23
N GLY A 912 20.14 -3.21 9.32
CA GLY A 912 19.82 -2.29 8.22
C GLY A 912 20.88 -2.29 7.11
N MET A 913 20.76 -1.34 6.17
CA MET A 913 21.83 -0.99 5.22
C MET A 913 22.37 -2.18 4.40
N GLY A 914 21.49 -3.06 3.92
CA GLY A 914 21.84 -4.20 3.07
C GLY A 914 22.12 -5.52 3.82
N ASP A 915 22.14 -5.52 5.16
CA ASP A 915 22.26 -6.74 5.95
C ASP A 915 20.99 -7.62 5.82
N MET A 916 21.15 -8.87 5.38
CA MET A 916 20.07 -9.78 4.98
C MET A 916 20.28 -11.24 5.42
N LEU A 917 19.19 -12.00 5.44
CA LEU A 917 19.17 -13.46 5.51
C LEU A 917 18.72 -14.05 4.17
N TYR A 918 19.58 -14.88 3.59
CA TYR A 918 19.32 -15.65 2.37
C TYR A 918 18.96 -17.10 2.73
N LEU A 919 17.82 -17.57 2.21
CA LEU A 919 17.36 -18.95 2.28
C LEU A 919 17.47 -19.60 0.89
N PRO A 920 18.51 -20.41 0.62
CA PRO A 920 18.65 -21.11 -0.66
C PRO A 920 17.63 -22.26 -0.80
N PRO A 921 17.21 -22.60 -2.04
CA PRO A 921 16.17 -23.60 -2.26
C PRO A 921 16.59 -24.98 -1.78
N GLY A 922 15.71 -25.63 -1.00
CA GLY A 922 15.97 -26.95 -0.42
C GLY A 922 16.81 -26.95 0.86
N SER A 923 17.23 -25.78 1.36
CA SER A 923 17.82 -25.61 2.69
C SER A 923 16.75 -25.26 3.72
N SER A 924 16.91 -25.76 4.96
CA SER A 924 16.19 -25.28 6.15
C SER A 924 16.98 -24.25 6.96
N HIS A 925 18.19 -23.89 6.51
CA HIS A 925 19.10 -22.98 7.20
C HIS A 925 19.32 -21.69 6.39
N THR A 926 19.13 -20.56 7.06
CA THR A 926 19.40 -19.21 6.54
C THR A 926 20.87 -18.82 6.69
N THR A 927 21.51 -18.45 5.59
CA THR A 927 22.84 -17.83 5.58
C THR A 927 22.66 -16.32 5.74
N ARG A 928 23.45 -15.69 6.62
CA ARG A 928 23.49 -14.21 6.70
C ARG A 928 24.47 -13.68 5.67
N VAL A 929 24.02 -12.67 4.92
CA VAL A 929 24.80 -12.01 3.86
C VAL A 929 24.73 -10.51 4.11
N HIS A 930 25.87 -9.85 4.05
CA HIS A 930 25.98 -8.40 4.02
C HIS A 930 25.93 -7.97 2.56
N GLY A 931 24.81 -7.37 2.17
CA GLY A 931 24.51 -7.03 0.78
C GLY A 931 25.57 -6.14 0.16
N ALA A 932 25.86 -6.39 -1.12
CA ALA A 932 26.70 -5.47 -1.88
C ALA A 932 26.00 -4.10 -2.01
N PHE A 933 26.79 -3.04 -1.96
CA PHE A 933 26.36 -1.67 -2.19
C PHE A 933 26.78 -1.24 -3.59
N ALA A 934 25.79 -0.82 -4.38
CA ALA A 934 25.96 0.01 -5.57
C ALA A 934 25.23 1.34 -5.30
N SER A 935 25.81 2.44 -5.74
CA SER A 935 25.18 3.77 -5.70
C SER A 935 24.34 4.01 -6.96
N ASP A 936 23.44 4.98 -6.90
CA ASP A 936 22.59 5.34 -8.03
C ASP A 936 23.44 5.89 -9.21
N ASP A 937 24.58 6.51 -8.91
CA ASP A 937 25.61 6.89 -9.90
C ASP A 937 26.21 5.67 -10.61
N ASP A 938 26.50 4.56 -9.88
CA ASP A 938 26.96 3.30 -10.49
C ASP A 938 25.88 2.71 -11.42
N VAL A 939 24.60 2.77 -11.00
CA VAL A 939 23.46 2.30 -11.81
C VAL A 939 23.33 3.15 -13.08
N HIS A 940 23.32 4.48 -12.96
CA HIS A 940 23.28 5.40 -14.09
C HIS A 940 24.47 5.18 -15.05
N ALA A 941 25.69 4.99 -14.55
CA ALA A 941 26.86 4.75 -15.37
C ALA A 941 26.72 3.47 -16.21
N VAL A 942 26.22 2.38 -15.62
CA VAL A 942 26.02 1.08 -16.30
C VAL A 942 24.83 1.12 -17.26
N VAL A 943 23.72 1.76 -16.88
CA VAL A 943 22.56 1.97 -17.76
C VAL A 943 22.95 2.79 -18.99
N ASN A 944 23.63 3.92 -18.81
CA ASN A 944 24.08 4.78 -19.90
C ASN A 944 25.08 4.04 -20.81
N ASN A 945 25.98 3.23 -20.24
CA ASN A 945 26.88 2.36 -21.01
C ASN A 945 26.13 1.33 -21.88
N TRP A 946 24.96 0.85 -21.43
CA TRP A 946 24.09 -0.04 -22.20
C TRP A 946 23.23 0.69 -23.25
N LYS A 947 22.63 1.85 -22.92
CA LYS A 947 21.91 2.73 -23.87
C LYS A 947 22.80 3.13 -25.06
N ALA A 948 24.09 3.39 -24.81
CA ALA A 948 25.07 3.70 -25.84
C ALA A 948 25.35 2.54 -26.82
N ARG A 949 25.09 1.28 -26.44
CA ARG A 949 25.27 0.12 -27.33
C ARG A 949 24.13 -0.02 -28.33
N GLY A 950 22.89 0.00 -27.86
CA GLY A 950 21.69 -0.17 -28.68
C GLY A 950 20.41 0.29 -28.01
N LYS A 951 19.38 0.55 -28.83
CA LYS A 951 18.00 0.81 -28.38
C LYS A 951 17.31 -0.50 -27.97
N PRO A 952 16.26 -0.44 -27.12
CA PRO A 952 15.37 -1.58 -26.89
C PRO A 952 14.66 -2.03 -28.15
N ASN A 953 14.16 -3.26 -28.10
CA ASN A 953 13.18 -3.79 -29.03
C ASN A 953 11.97 -4.25 -28.20
N TYR A 954 10.94 -3.40 -28.18
CA TYR A 954 9.72 -3.58 -27.37
C TYR A 954 8.67 -4.42 -28.10
N ILE A 955 7.80 -5.07 -27.33
CA ILE A 955 6.70 -5.90 -27.79
C ILE A 955 5.42 -5.35 -27.16
N GLU A 956 4.62 -4.63 -27.95
CA GLU A 956 3.40 -3.94 -27.50
C GLU A 956 2.32 -4.92 -26.97
N GLU A 957 2.34 -6.18 -27.44
CA GLU A 957 1.51 -7.29 -26.94
C GLU A 957 1.70 -7.63 -25.45
N ILE A 958 2.74 -7.09 -24.79
CA ILE A 958 3.01 -7.33 -23.36
C ILE A 958 2.08 -6.48 -22.48
N THR A 959 1.82 -5.24 -22.88
CA THR A 959 0.93 -4.31 -22.17
C THR A 959 -0.51 -4.43 -22.65
N ASN A 960 -0.70 -4.63 -23.97
CA ASN A 960 -2.02 -4.64 -24.59
C ASN A 960 -2.85 -5.85 -24.13
N GLY A 961 -4.10 -5.60 -23.73
CA GLY A 961 -4.97 -6.58 -23.06
C GLY A 961 -5.69 -7.58 -23.97
N ASP A 962 -5.28 -7.74 -25.24
CA ASP A 962 -6.02 -8.50 -26.24
C ASP A 962 -6.11 -10.00 -25.89
N GLN A 963 -7.33 -10.44 -25.55
CA GLN A 963 -7.62 -11.80 -25.11
C GLN A 963 -7.66 -12.79 -26.29
N THR A 964 -6.49 -13.10 -26.87
CA THR A 964 -6.41 -14.21 -27.84
C THR A 964 -6.71 -15.55 -27.14
N PRO A 965 -7.34 -16.53 -27.84
CA PRO A 965 -7.75 -17.79 -27.22
C PRO A 965 -6.58 -18.72 -26.81
N GLU A 966 -5.33 -18.41 -27.19
CA GLU A 966 -4.15 -19.12 -26.64
C GLU A 966 -3.63 -18.50 -25.32
N THR A 967 -4.08 -17.30 -24.95
CA THR A 967 -3.59 -16.54 -23.77
C THR A 967 -4.52 -16.64 -22.55
N LEU A 968 -5.75 -17.15 -22.72
CA LEU A 968 -6.71 -17.39 -21.63
C LEU A 968 -6.24 -18.52 -20.68
N LEU A 969 -6.48 -18.36 -19.38
CA LEU A 969 -6.20 -19.42 -18.41
C LEU A 969 -7.23 -20.57 -18.53
N PRO A 970 -6.84 -21.85 -18.33
CA PRO A 970 -7.79 -22.97 -18.41
C PRO A 970 -8.93 -22.87 -17.38
N GLY A 971 -10.12 -22.49 -17.85
CA GLY A 971 -11.31 -22.22 -17.02
C GLY A 971 -11.72 -20.75 -16.94
N GLU A 972 -10.89 -19.83 -17.44
CA GLU A 972 -11.22 -18.41 -17.63
C GLU A 972 -12.11 -18.28 -18.88
N LYS A 973 -13.39 -17.92 -18.69
CA LYS A 973 -14.23 -17.49 -19.81
C LYS A 973 -13.71 -16.14 -20.34
N MET A 974 -13.78 -15.97 -21.65
CA MET A 974 -13.50 -14.68 -22.30
C MET A 974 -14.53 -13.65 -21.81
N GLU A 975 -14.08 -12.45 -21.40
CA GLU A 975 -14.93 -11.48 -20.67
C GLU A 975 -16.07 -10.86 -21.53
N GLY A 976 -16.18 -11.23 -22.81
CA GLY A 976 -17.31 -10.90 -23.70
C GLY A 976 -18.40 -11.98 -23.81
N ASP A 977 -18.24 -13.17 -23.21
CA ASP A 977 -19.22 -14.27 -23.23
C ASP A 977 -20.04 -14.33 -21.92
N GLU A 978 -20.67 -13.19 -21.57
CA GLU A 978 -21.83 -13.22 -20.67
C GLU A 978 -22.94 -14.05 -21.33
N GLU A 979 -23.56 -14.96 -20.57
CA GLU A 979 -24.65 -15.78 -21.07
C GLU A 979 -25.85 -14.88 -21.44
N VAL A 980 -26.04 -14.68 -22.74
CA VAL A 980 -27.07 -13.81 -23.33
C VAL A 980 -28.43 -14.09 -22.71
N ASP A 981 -29.07 -13.06 -22.17
CA ASP A 981 -30.27 -13.22 -21.36
C ASP A 981 -31.39 -13.92 -22.15
N PRO A 982 -32.14 -14.89 -21.58
CA PRO A 982 -33.27 -15.55 -22.26
C PRO A 982 -34.41 -14.64 -22.75
N LEU A 983 -34.41 -13.35 -22.38
CA LEU A 983 -35.31 -12.32 -22.90
C LEU A 983 -34.69 -11.44 -24.00
N PHE A 984 -33.38 -11.56 -24.28
CA PHE A 984 -32.61 -10.67 -25.15
C PHE A 984 -33.28 -10.48 -26.52
N ASP A 985 -33.58 -11.55 -27.26
CA ASP A 985 -34.24 -11.49 -28.58
C ASP A 985 -35.57 -10.72 -28.55
N GLN A 986 -36.35 -10.86 -27.47
CA GLN A 986 -37.63 -10.17 -27.31
C GLN A 986 -37.42 -8.69 -27.01
N VAL A 987 -36.35 -8.34 -26.29
CA VAL A 987 -35.94 -6.96 -26.05
C VAL A 987 -35.37 -6.34 -27.33
N VAL A 988 -34.58 -7.07 -28.13
CA VAL A 988 -34.14 -6.66 -29.48
C VAL A 988 -35.36 -6.31 -30.34
N GLU A 989 -36.32 -7.23 -30.51
CA GLU A 989 -37.54 -6.99 -31.27
C GLU A 989 -38.27 -5.73 -30.77
N HIS A 990 -38.43 -5.58 -29.45
CA HIS A 990 -39.11 -4.43 -28.87
C HIS A 990 -38.36 -3.10 -29.06
N VAL A 991 -37.05 -3.07 -28.89
CA VAL A 991 -36.21 -1.87 -29.05
C VAL A 991 -36.17 -1.43 -30.51
N VAL A 992 -36.04 -2.37 -31.45
CA VAL A 992 -36.06 -2.06 -32.89
C VAL A 992 -37.46 -1.63 -33.38
N HIS A 993 -38.54 -2.24 -32.88
CA HIS A 993 -39.92 -1.81 -33.17
C HIS A 993 -40.25 -0.43 -32.56
N SER A 994 -39.83 -0.16 -31.32
CA SER A 994 -40.16 1.07 -30.59
C SER A 994 -39.24 2.24 -30.92
N ARG A 995 -38.04 1.96 -31.46
CA ARG A 995 -36.94 2.92 -31.68
C ARG A 995 -36.51 3.64 -30.40
N ARG A 996 -36.56 2.97 -29.25
CA ARG A 996 -36.15 3.51 -27.94
C ARG A 996 -35.40 2.46 -27.11
N GLY A 997 -34.08 2.62 -26.99
CA GLY A 997 -33.21 1.73 -26.22
C GLY A 997 -32.95 2.19 -24.77
N SER A 998 -33.97 2.61 -24.02
CA SER A 998 -33.80 3.05 -22.62
C SER A 998 -34.01 1.93 -21.61
N VAL A 999 -33.13 1.83 -20.61
CA VAL A 999 -33.17 0.81 -19.53
C VAL A 999 -34.52 0.79 -18.83
N SER A 1000 -35.03 1.95 -18.43
CA SER A 1000 -36.37 2.11 -17.82
C SER A 1000 -37.53 1.68 -18.73
N GLY A 1001 -37.36 1.77 -20.05
CA GLY A 1001 -38.34 1.29 -21.03
C GLY A 1001 -38.40 -0.24 -21.06
N VAL A 1002 -37.23 -0.90 -21.13
CA VAL A 1002 -37.11 -2.36 -21.07
C VAL A 1002 -37.63 -2.89 -19.74
N GLN A 1003 -37.20 -2.30 -18.62
CA GLN A 1003 -37.64 -2.62 -17.25
C GLN A 1003 -39.19 -2.58 -17.13
N ARG A 1004 -39.81 -1.44 -17.49
CA ARG A 1004 -41.27 -1.24 -17.40
C ARG A 1004 -42.05 -2.15 -18.37
N ARG A 1005 -41.48 -2.52 -19.52
CA ARG A 1005 -42.12 -3.41 -20.51
C ARG A 1005 -42.07 -4.88 -20.12
N PHE A 1006 -40.90 -5.39 -19.74
CA PHE A 1006 -40.64 -6.80 -19.49
C PHE A 1006 -40.77 -7.22 -18.02
N LYS A 1007 -40.95 -6.25 -17.10
CA LYS A 1007 -41.10 -6.46 -15.65
C LYS A 1007 -39.91 -7.20 -15.01
N ILE A 1008 -38.72 -6.83 -15.43
CA ILE A 1008 -37.44 -7.26 -14.86
C ILE A 1008 -36.87 -6.15 -13.96
N GLY A 1009 -36.03 -6.49 -12.99
CA GLY A 1009 -35.32 -5.52 -12.15
C GLY A 1009 -34.34 -4.65 -12.95
N TYR A 1010 -34.00 -3.46 -12.44
CA TYR A 1010 -33.20 -2.48 -13.17
C TYR A 1010 -31.84 -3.03 -13.61
N ASN A 1011 -31.09 -3.64 -12.69
CA ASN A 1011 -29.79 -4.25 -12.97
C ASN A 1011 -29.82 -5.31 -14.09
N ARG A 1012 -30.96 -5.98 -14.30
CA ARG A 1012 -31.14 -6.94 -15.40
C ARG A 1012 -31.51 -6.24 -16.71
N ALA A 1013 -32.29 -5.16 -16.65
CA ALA A 1013 -32.57 -4.32 -17.81
C ALA A 1013 -31.31 -3.56 -18.30
N ALA A 1014 -30.45 -3.12 -17.37
CA ALA A 1014 -29.19 -2.44 -17.67
C ALA A 1014 -28.25 -3.36 -18.45
N ARG A 1015 -27.93 -4.54 -17.90
CA ARG A 1015 -27.11 -5.58 -18.57
C ARG A 1015 -27.63 -5.93 -19.96
N ILE A 1016 -28.94 -6.10 -20.15
CA ILE A 1016 -29.51 -6.39 -21.48
C ILE A 1016 -29.29 -5.22 -22.45
N VAL A 1017 -29.38 -3.97 -21.98
CA VAL A 1017 -29.17 -2.77 -22.82
C VAL A 1017 -27.68 -2.50 -23.09
N GLU A 1018 -26.78 -2.92 -22.19
CA GLU A 1018 -25.33 -2.98 -22.40
C GLU A 1018 -24.95 -4.09 -23.40
N GLN A 1019 -25.57 -5.27 -23.32
CA GLN A 1019 -25.41 -6.33 -24.32
C GLN A 1019 -25.94 -5.90 -25.72
N LEU A 1020 -26.99 -5.06 -25.79
CA LEU A 1020 -27.47 -4.47 -27.06
C LEU A 1020 -26.48 -3.44 -27.65
N GLU A 1021 -25.69 -2.77 -26.81
CA GLU A 1021 -24.64 -1.83 -27.21
C GLU A 1021 -23.38 -2.58 -27.66
N ALA A 1022 -22.95 -3.60 -26.91
CA ALA A 1022 -21.83 -4.47 -27.27
C ALA A 1022 -22.05 -5.21 -28.61
N GLN A 1023 -23.29 -5.53 -28.95
CA GLN A 1023 -23.67 -6.11 -30.26
C GLN A 1023 -23.98 -5.07 -31.36
N GLY A 1024 -23.80 -3.77 -31.10
CA GLY A 1024 -24.01 -2.70 -32.08
C GLY A 1024 -25.46 -2.48 -32.53
N ILE A 1025 -26.44 -3.04 -31.80
CA ILE A 1025 -27.88 -2.88 -32.08
C ILE A 1025 -28.36 -1.49 -31.62
N VAL A 1026 -27.73 -0.97 -30.56
CA VAL A 1026 -28.02 0.28 -29.87
C VAL A 1026 -26.73 1.08 -29.70
N SER A 1027 -26.81 2.41 -29.73
CA SER A 1027 -25.64 3.30 -29.55
C SER A 1027 -25.18 3.37 -28.09
N ALA A 1028 -23.96 3.92 -27.92
CA ALA A 1028 -23.54 4.50 -26.66
C ALA A 1028 -24.57 5.51 -26.11
N PRO A 1029 -24.64 5.71 -24.77
CA PRO A 1029 -25.58 6.64 -24.16
C PRO A 1029 -25.25 8.08 -24.57
N GLY A 1030 -26.16 8.73 -25.27
CA GLY A 1030 -26.03 10.14 -25.60
C GLY A 1030 -26.21 11.03 -24.37
N HIS A 1031 -25.78 12.28 -24.49
CA HIS A 1031 -25.83 13.38 -23.50
C HIS A 1031 -27.14 13.49 -22.68
N ASN A 1032 -28.28 13.06 -23.25
CA ASN A 1032 -29.61 13.11 -22.64
C ASN A 1032 -30.08 11.74 -22.09
N GLY A 1033 -29.16 10.81 -21.78
CA GLY A 1033 -29.45 9.46 -21.28
C GLY A 1033 -30.19 8.52 -22.26
N ASN A 1034 -30.52 9.00 -23.46
CA ASN A 1034 -31.17 8.20 -24.50
C ASN A 1034 -30.10 7.58 -25.39
N ARG A 1035 -30.30 6.30 -25.73
CA ARG A 1035 -29.50 5.55 -26.71
C ARG A 1035 -30.30 5.43 -28.01
N GLU A 1036 -29.66 5.67 -29.15
CA GLU A 1036 -30.26 5.50 -30.47
C GLU A 1036 -30.22 4.04 -30.91
N VAL A 1037 -31.16 3.62 -31.75
CA VAL A 1037 -31.23 2.23 -32.22
C VAL A 1037 -30.64 2.16 -33.62
N LEU A 1038 -29.45 1.57 -33.74
CA LEU A 1038 -28.66 1.53 -34.98
C LEU A 1038 -29.21 0.49 -35.96
N ALA A 1039 -29.80 -0.59 -35.47
CA ALA A 1039 -30.36 -1.65 -36.31
C ALA A 1039 -31.47 -1.15 -37.28
N PRO A 1040 -31.59 -1.73 -38.49
CA PRO A 1040 -32.65 -1.39 -39.43
C PRO A 1040 -34.04 -1.80 -38.92
N ALA A 1041 -35.09 -1.11 -39.35
CA ALA A 1041 -36.45 -1.47 -38.95
C ALA A 1041 -36.89 -2.74 -39.69
N PRO A 1042 -37.59 -3.68 -39.02
CA PRO A 1042 -38.09 -4.88 -39.69
C PRO A 1042 -39.07 -4.53 -40.82
N PRO A 1043 -39.15 -5.38 -41.86
CA PRO A 1043 -40.08 -5.17 -42.96
C PRO A 1043 -41.53 -5.16 -42.44
N LYS A 1044 -42.37 -4.36 -43.09
CA LYS A 1044 -43.81 -4.35 -42.86
C LYS A 1044 -44.49 -5.27 -43.87
N ASP A 1045 -45.21 -6.26 -43.36
CA ASP A 1045 -46.26 -6.99 -44.10
C ASP A 1045 -47.50 -6.10 -44.34
#